data_AF-A0A2E6QWU5-F1
#
_entry.id   AF-A0A2E6QWU5-F1
#
_cell.length_a   1.000
_cell.length_b   1.000
_cell.length_c   1.000
_cell.angle_alpha   90.00
_cell.angle_beta   90.00
_cell.angle_gamma   90.00
#
_symmetry.space_group_name_H-M   'P 1'
#
loop_
_entity.id
_entity.type
_entity.pdbx_description
1 polymer ?
#
loop_
_entity_poly.entity_id
_entity_poly.type
_entity_poly.pdbx_seq_one_letter_code
_entity_poly.pdbx_strand_id
1 'polypeptide(L)'
;MNIPTETIVKNKLALVKDHINKNQLNNAENILNDLLEEDSVSIESLIWLALIKKKQGDLKSALMLANKANNINPNNSDILNLVGLYSNDIGDTDSALDYFKKSQKIKENATAILAISSIYWGLDKKILAISYLEKNISKIKDYRIPMKLSAMQFEEKLYSKSIENACRLILAVDDNQIINNLKTPFADSLFYLDKDTFPFPDNNNVIISSIEKLLDDGSEYRNLKNGFFKFIFKDIKADFFKDKKEKIFDEEFISEYIKSNFDILNDDYFIKYLSSDLLLKRLKNSLICCHHIENIYTQTRKHLLSKIFIDKSSIGEAEHKLLSALCIQCDYNGYIWEVTDKEKKEIQNVEEKIIEDLKLTDDININEVLIYACYKPLLNNTSIVNYLSKKFKDTDEINYEVIQSLILEPLSLRENNDHIKSFNKVKDKTSLKVMNMYKEHPYPKWKGIYYIPSEINVHQKYYDRDLTEKNDSNIQKEILIAGCGTGQELVTVSKIYSNSNITAIDISLPSLSYAYKRAKDNDVNNFELIHMDLLELVNYKKKFDIINCSGVLHHMKDPELGLKALISCLKEDGYLNIGLYSRTARENITKLRKLIADNNLNNSHEEITKIRRSIILGYDGYESFNHLLNVRDFYSFNEMQDLLFHPRELVFNLEEIDEMLRRNNLAFIEFDNKYQKVKDVYNKNYPKDKKLRSVKNWIEFEDKYPLTFLGMYQFFAKRVDE
;
A
#
# COMPACT_ATOMS: atom_id res chain seq x y z
N MET A 1 -23.42 -81.50 3.32
CA MET A 1 -24.08 -80.22 3.63
C MET A 1 -23.79 -79.29 2.46
N ASN A 2 -24.80 -79.00 1.63
CA ASN A 2 -24.66 -78.08 0.51
C ASN A 2 -24.33 -76.69 1.06
N ILE A 3 -23.15 -76.18 0.70
CA ILE A 3 -22.81 -74.77 0.94
C ILE A 3 -23.87 -73.95 0.19
N PRO A 4 -24.52 -72.94 0.83
CA PRO A 4 -25.51 -72.12 0.16
C PRO A 4 -24.88 -71.49 -1.10
N THR A 5 -25.56 -71.59 -2.23
CA THR A 5 -25.09 -71.10 -3.54
C THR A 5 -24.58 -69.66 -3.46
N GLU A 6 -25.19 -68.81 -2.63
CA GLU A 6 -24.72 -67.43 -2.33
C GLU A 6 -23.29 -67.34 -1.76
N THR A 7 -22.88 -68.27 -0.89
CA THR A 7 -21.54 -68.24 -0.27
C THR A 7 -20.46 -68.60 -1.29
N ILE A 8 -20.78 -69.50 -2.23
CA ILE A 8 -19.89 -69.88 -3.33
C ILE A 8 -19.70 -68.69 -4.29
N VAL A 9 -20.79 -68.04 -4.67
CA VAL A 9 -20.77 -66.85 -5.56
C VAL A 9 -19.92 -65.73 -4.94
N LYS A 10 -20.12 -65.42 -3.64
CA LYS A 10 -19.37 -64.37 -2.95
C LYS A 10 -17.85 -64.64 -2.89
N ASN A 11 -17.45 -65.89 -2.65
CA ASN A 11 -16.04 -66.29 -2.63
C ASN A 11 -15.40 -66.24 -4.02
N LYS A 12 -16.11 -66.72 -5.06
CA LYS A 12 -15.65 -66.63 -6.45
C LYS A 12 -15.52 -65.15 -6.90
N LEU A 13 -16.44 -64.26 -6.52
CA LEU A 13 -16.35 -62.83 -6.81
C LEU A 13 -15.20 -62.11 -6.08
N ALA A 14 -14.81 -62.57 -4.88
CA ALA A 14 -13.63 -62.04 -4.20
C ALA A 14 -12.32 -62.40 -4.95
N LEU A 15 -12.23 -63.63 -5.46
CA LEU A 15 -11.11 -64.07 -6.30
C LEU A 15 -11.02 -63.28 -7.62
N VAL A 16 -12.17 -62.98 -8.23
CA VAL A 16 -12.24 -62.11 -9.42
C VAL A 16 -11.61 -60.74 -9.15
N LYS A 17 -11.94 -60.10 -8.02
CA LYS A 17 -11.36 -58.81 -7.63
C LYS A 17 -9.85 -58.89 -7.46
N ASP A 18 -9.33 -59.95 -6.84
CA ASP A 18 -7.89 -60.18 -6.68
C ASP A 18 -7.18 -60.35 -8.04
N HIS A 19 -7.74 -61.14 -8.94
CA HIS A 19 -7.21 -61.30 -10.30
C HIS A 19 -7.23 -60.00 -11.10
N ILE A 20 -8.30 -59.18 -10.99
CA ILE A 20 -8.36 -57.86 -11.64
C ILE A 20 -7.28 -56.93 -11.10
N ASN A 21 -7.05 -56.91 -9.78
CA ASN A 21 -6.00 -56.11 -9.15
C ASN A 21 -4.59 -56.53 -9.59
N LYS A 22 -4.39 -57.83 -9.86
CA LYS A 22 -3.15 -58.40 -10.41
C LYS A 22 -3.03 -58.29 -11.93
N ASN A 23 -3.96 -57.59 -12.60
CA ASN A 23 -4.07 -57.47 -14.06
C ASN A 23 -4.20 -58.82 -14.81
N GLN A 24 -4.70 -59.85 -14.13
CA GLN A 24 -4.93 -61.19 -14.67
C GLN A 24 -6.35 -61.32 -15.23
N LEU A 25 -6.66 -60.51 -16.26
CA LEU A 25 -8.01 -60.33 -16.77
C LEU A 25 -8.65 -61.63 -17.30
N ASN A 26 -7.86 -62.50 -17.95
CA ASN A 26 -8.38 -63.77 -18.49
C ASN A 26 -8.78 -64.76 -17.37
N ASN A 27 -8.03 -64.79 -16.26
CA ASN A 27 -8.37 -65.64 -15.11
C ASN A 27 -9.65 -65.16 -14.42
N ALA A 28 -9.79 -63.84 -14.26
CA ALA A 28 -11.01 -63.22 -13.74
C ALA A 28 -12.21 -63.48 -14.65
N GLU A 29 -12.01 -63.41 -15.97
CA GLU A 29 -13.06 -63.68 -16.95
C GLU A 29 -13.54 -65.14 -16.90
N ASN A 30 -12.63 -66.11 -16.84
CA ASN A 30 -12.98 -67.53 -16.76
C ASN A 30 -13.83 -67.83 -15.53
N ILE A 31 -13.43 -67.33 -14.35
CA ILE A 31 -14.19 -67.53 -13.10
C ILE A 31 -15.62 -66.95 -13.20
N LEU A 32 -15.78 -65.83 -13.91
CA LEU A 32 -17.08 -65.21 -14.09
C LEU A 32 -17.94 -65.91 -15.15
N ASN A 33 -17.34 -66.47 -16.20
CA ASN A 33 -18.06 -67.29 -17.18
C ASN A 33 -18.57 -68.59 -16.53
N ASP A 34 -17.75 -69.25 -15.72
CA ASP A 34 -18.17 -70.43 -14.93
C ASP A 34 -19.37 -70.09 -14.03
N LEU A 35 -19.38 -68.90 -13.42
CA LEU A 35 -20.50 -68.42 -12.60
C LEU A 35 -21.79 -68.16 -13.38
N LEU A 36 -21.69 -67.82 -14.68
CA LEU A 36 -22.85 -67.59 -15.54
C LEU A 36 -23.48 -68.90 -16.05
N GLU A 37 -22.70 -69.98 -16.17
CA GLU A 37 -23.18 -71.30 -16.59
C GLU A 37 -23.88 -72.08 -15.47
N GLU A 38 -23.54 -71.82 -14.20
CA GLU A 38 -24.14 -72.46 -13.00
C GLU A 38 -25.58 -71.95 -12.66
N ASP A 39 -26.29 -71.35 -13.63
CA ASP A 39 -27.70 -70.88 -13.56
C ASP A 39 -28.02 -69.84 -12.47
N SER A 40 -27.01 -69.14 -11.97
CA SER A 40 -27.17 -67.98 -11.09
C SER A 40 -26.64 -66.72 -11.79
N VAL A 41 -27.47 -66.11 -12.66
CA VAL A 41 -27.14 -64.81 -13.27
C VAL A 41 -27.13 -63.74 -12.17
N SER A 42 -26.02 -63.66 -11.45
CA SER A 42 -25.77 -62.57 -10.52
C SER A 42 -25.47 -61.32 -11.35
N ILE A 43 -26.29 -60.29 -11.13
CA ILE A 43 -26.09 -58.94 -11.69
C ILE A 43 -24.64 -58.48 -11.44
N GLU A 44 -24.06 -58.82 -10.29
CA GLU A 44 -22.68 -58.46 -9.95
C GLU A 44 -21.67 -59.15 -10.89
N SER A 45 -21.86 -60.42 -11.24
CA SER A 45 -21.00 -61.14 -12.20
C SER A 45 -21.05 -60.51 -13.60
N LEU A 46 -22.24 -60.09 -14.05
CA LEU A 46 -22.40 -59.39 -15.32
C LEU A 46 -21.69 -58.03 -15.32
N ILE A 47 -21.77 -57.26 -14.24
CA ILE A 47 -21.09 -55.97 -14.09
C ILE A 47 -19.56 -56.16 -14.13
N TRP A 48 -19.02 -57.14 -13.40
CA TRP A 48 -17.58 -57.43 -13.39
C TRP A 48 -17.07 -57.90 -14.76
N LEU A 49 -17.80 -58.76 -15.46
CA LEU A 49 -17.47 -59.16 -16.83
C LEU A 49 -17.48 -57.97 -17.77
N ALA A 50 -18.48 -57.10 -17.66
CA ALA A 50 -18.56 -55.91 -18.49
C ALA A 50 -17.37 -54.97 -18.27
N LEU A 51 -16.92 -54.80 -17.02
CA LEU A 51 -15.71 -54.05 -16.67
C LEU A 51 -14.44 -54.69 -17.24
N ILE A 52 -14.32 -56.03 -17.18
CA ILE A 52 -13.17 -56.75 -17.76
C ILE A 52 -13.14 -56.58 -19.28
N LYS A 53 -14.27 -56.77 -19.95
CA LYS A 53 -14.38 -56.59 -21.41
C LYS A 53 -14.01 -55.19 -21.84
N LYS A 54 -14.43 -54.16 -21.07
CA LYS A 54 -13.96 -52.79 -21.28
C LYS A 54 -12.43 -52.68 -21.17
N LYS A 55 -11.84 -53.22 -20.11
CA LYS A 55 -10.37 -53.19 -19.90
C LYS A 55 -9.60 -53.92 -21.02
N GLN A 56 -10.20 -54.95 -21.62
CA GLN A 56 -9.66 -55.66 -22.78
C GLN A 56 -9.86 -54.91 -24.11
N GLY A 57 -10.56 -53.76 -24.12
CA GLY A 57 -10.87 -52.98 -25.32
C GLY A 57 -12.11 -53.45 -26.09
N ASP A 58 -12.80 -54.50 -25.63
CA ASP A 58 -14.02 -55.01 -26.25
C ASP A 58 -15.26 -54.27 -25.72
N LEU A 59 -15.43 -53.04 -26.22
CA LEU A 59 -16.51 -52.14 -25.81
C LEU A 59 -17.90 -52.66 -26.20
N LYS A 60 -18.02 -53.42 -27.30
CA LYS A 60 -19.30 -53.99 -27.76
C LYS A 60 -19.79 -55.06 -26.80
N SER A 61 -18.91 -55.98 -26.40
CA SER A 61 -19.24 -56.99 -25.40
C SER A 61 -19.49 -56.38 -24.03
N ALA A 62 -18.73 -55.35 -23.64
CA ALA A 62 -18.96 -54.61 -22.41
C ALA A 62 -20.36 -54.00 -22.37
N LEU A 63 -20.79 -53.30 -23.43
CA LEU A 63 -22.13 -52.73 -23.53
C LEU A 63 -23.21 -53.82 -23.54
N MET A 64 -23.01 -54.92 -24.25
CA MET A 64 -23.94 -56.04 -24.27
C MET A 64 -24.17 -56.61 -22.87
N LEU A 65 -23.10 -56.82 -22.09
CA LEU A 65 -23.17 -57.34 -20.73
C LEU A 65 -23.83 -56.34 -19.77
N ALA A 66 -23.51 -55.04 -19.89
CA ALA A 66 -24.16 -54.00 -19.12
C ALA A 66 -25.68 -53.93 -19.41
N ASN A 67 -26.09 -54.08 -20.67
CA ASN A 67 -27.50 -54.15 -21.06
C ASN A 67 -28.20 -55.39 -20.50
N LYS A 68 -27.52 -56.55 -20.47
CA LYS A 68 -28.05 -57.75 -19.79
C LYS A 68 -28.30 -57.48 -18.31
N ALA A 69 -27.37 -56.83 -17.62
CA ALA A 69 -27.56 -56.43 -16.21
C ALA A 69 -28.73 -55.45 -16.06
N ASN A 70 -28.87 -54.50 -16.98
CA ASN A 70 -29.97 -53.52 -16.99
C ASN A 70 -31.33 -54.18 -17.23
N ASN A 71 -31.44 -55.20 -18.09
CA ASN A 71 -32.69 -55.91 -18.32
C ASN A 71 -33.18 -56.65 -17.07
N ILE A 72 -32.27 -57.11 -16.21
CA ILE A 72 -32.60 -57.79 -14.96
C ILE A 72 -33.01 -56.78 -13.88
N ASN A 73 -32.36 -55.61 -13.81
CA ASN A 73 -32.67 -54.56 -12.84
C ASN A 73 -32.69 -53.16 -13.48
N PRO A 74 -33.76 -52.82 -14.23
CA PRO A 74 -33.81 -51.62 -15.07
C PRO A 74 -33.90 -50.30 -14.31
N ASN A 75 -34.18 -50.34 -13.00
CA ASN A 75 -34.31 -49.16 -12.15
C ASN A 75 -33.09 -48.98 -11.22
N ASN A 76 -31.94 -49.55 -11.57
CA ASN A 76 -30.71 -49.38 -10.82
C ASN A 76 -29.84 -48.27 -11.44
N SER A 77 -29.60 -47.19 -10.68
CA SER A 77 -28.83 -46.03 -11.13
C SER A 77 -27.38 -46.37 -11.52
N ASP A 78 -26.72 -47.29 -10.81
CA ASP A 78 -25.33 -47.66 -11.09
C ASP A 78 -25.21 -48.45 -12.41
N ILE A 79 -26.17 -49.33 -12.67
CA ILE A 79 -26.24 -50.11 -13.91
C ILE A 79 -26.57 -49.20 -15.10
N LEU A 80 -27.53 -48.29 -14.95
CA LEU A 80 -27.87 -47.29 -15.98
C LEU A 80 -26.66 -46.38 -16.29
N ASN A 81 -25.88 -45.98 -15.28
CA ASN A 81 -24.63 -45.26 -15.48
C ASN A 81 -23.61 -46.09 -16.26
N LEU A 82 -23.49 -47.38 -15.96
CA LEU A 82 -22.56 -48.29 -16.64
C LEU A 82 -22.92 -48.44 -18.14
N VAL A 83 -24.20 -48.65 -18.43
CA VAL A 83 -24.71 -48.70 -19.80
C VAL A 83 -24.43 -47.38 -20.51
N GLY A 84 -24.76 -46.25 -19.87
CA GLY A 84 -24.51 -44.92 -20.43
C GLY A 84 -23.04 -44.67 -20.75
N LEU A 85 -22.13 -45.06 -19.85
CA LEU A 85 -20.68 -44.92 -20.06
C LEU A 85 -20.22 -45.73 -21.27
N TYR A 86 -20.67 -46.99 -21.39
CA TYR A 86 -20.23 -47.85 -22.48
C TYR A 86 -20.87 -47.49 -23.82
N SER A 87 -22.12 -47.03 -23.82
CA SER A 87 -22.75 -46.41 -24.98
C SER A 87 -21.95 -45.20 -25.46
N ASN A 88 -21.50 -44.34 -24.54
CA ASN A 88 -20.68 -43.19 -24.90
C ASN A 88 -19.30 -43.61 -25.44
N ASP A 89 -18.66 -44.61 -24.82
CA ASP A 89 -17.33 -45.09 -25.24
C ASP A 89 -17.34 -45.68 -26.67
N ILE A 90 -18.48 -46.25 -27.14
CA ILE A 90 -18.63 -46.72 -28.52
C ILE A 90 -19.11 -45.62 -29.50
N GLY A 91 -19.31 -44.40 -29.03
CA GLY A 91 -19.77 -43.25 -29.83
C GLY A 91 -21.28 -43.08 -29.95
N ASP A 92 -22.10 -43.89 -29.26
CA ASP A 92 -23.57 -43.73 -29.21
C ASP A 92 -23.96 -42.73 -28.11
N THR A 93 -23.76 -41.44 -28.40
CA THR A 93 -23.98 -40.36 -27.45
C THR A 93 -25.45 -40.13 -27.09
N ASP A 94 -26.38 -40.43 -28.01
CA ASP A 94 -27.81 -40.22 -27.80
C ASP A 94 -28.38 -41.23 -26.79
N SER A 95 -28.07 -42.52 -26.98
CA SER A 95 -28.43 -43.55 -26.01
C SER A 95 -27.77 -43.29 -24.66
N ALA A 96 -26.48 -42.92 -24.66
CA ALA A 96 -25.76 -42.60 -23.45
C ALA A 96 -26.44 -41.48 -22.64
N LEU A 97 -26.82 -40.39 -23.31
CA LEU A 97 -27.50 -39.26 -22.69
C LEU A 97 -28.84 -39.65 -22.07
N ASP A 98 -29.63 -40.51 -22.74
CA ASP A 98 -30.90 -41.02 -22.22
C ASP A 98 -30.69 -41.88 -20.96
N TYR A 99 -29.72 -42.79 -20.99
CA TYR A 99 -29.38 -43.64 -19.83
C TYR A 99 -28.88 -42.82 -18.64
N PHE A 100 -28.03 -41.82 -18.84
CA PHE A 100 -27.59 -40.94 -17.75
C PHE A 100 -28.74 -40.12 -17.18
N LYS A 101 -29.64 -39.59 -18.01
CA LYS A 101 -30.82 -38.85 -17.54
C LYS A 101 -31.77 -39.73 -16.73
N LYS A 102 -31.99 -40.97 -17.18
CA LYS A 102 -32.75 -41.98 -16.44
C LYS A 102 -32.10 -42.29 -15.10
N SER A 103 -30.79 -42.53 -15.08
CA SER A 103 -30.01 -42.76 -13.85
C SER A 103 -30.16 -41.59 -12.86
N GLN A 104 -29.94 -40.36 -13.33
CA GLN A 104 -30.05 -39.16 -12.50
C GLN A 104 -31.46 -39.00 -11.90
N LYS A 105 -32.51 -39.29 -12.68
CA LYS A 105 -33.90 -39.19 -12.22
C LYS A 105 -34.21 -40.18 -11.08
N ILE A 106 -33.56 -41.34 -11.06
CA ILE A 106 -33.71 -42.33 -10.00
C ILE A 106 -32.94 -41.90 -8.75
N LYS A 107 -31.68 -41.50 -8.93
CA LYS A 107 -30.81 -41.05 -7.86
C LYS A 107 -29.85 -40.00 -8.39
N GLU A 108 -29.89 -38.81 -7.81
CA GLU A 108 -28.90 -37.77 -8.08
C GLU A 108 -27.51 -38.33 -7.77
N ASN A 109 -26.65 -38.39 -8.80
CA ASN A 109 -25.29 -38.92 -8.69
C ASN A 109 -24.33 -38.11 -9.58
N ALA A 110 -23.11 -37.92 -9.09
CA ALA A 110 -22.13 -37.07 -9.78
C ALA A 110 -21.67 -37.67 -11.12
N THR A 111 -21.59 -39.00 -11.25
CA THR A 111 -21.18 -39.68 -12.48
C THR A 111 -22.10 -39.32 -13.65
N ALA A 112 -23.42 -39.39 -13.47
CA ALA A 112 -24.40 -39.00 -14.48
C ALA A 112 -24.29 -37.51 -14.83
N ILE A 113 -24.17 -36.62 -13.83
CA ILE A 113 -24.07 -35.16 -14.05
C ILE A 113 -22.82 -34.80 -14.87
N LEU A 114 -21.67 -35.39 -14.52
CA LEU A 114 -20.40 -35.17 -15.21
C LEU A 114 -20.41 -35.75 -16.62
N ALA A 115 -21.03 -36.91 -16.82
CA ALA A 115 -21.14 -37.52 -18.14
C ALA A 115 -22.09 -36.73 -19.06
N ILE A 116 -23.26 -36.31 -18.57
CA ILE A 116 -24.21 -35.48 -19.32
C ILE A 116 -23.57 -34.15 -19.74
N SER A 117 -22.90 -33.47 -18.82
CA SER A 117 -22.20 -32.22 -19.14
C SER A 117 -21.06 -32.43 -20.15
N SER A 118 -20.30 -33.53 -20.03
CA SER A 118 -19.23 -33.86 -20.98
C SER A 118 -19.77 -34.20 -22.38
N ILE A 119 -20.91 -34.89 -22.47
CA ILE A 119 -21.59 -35.14 -23.75
C ILE A 119 -22.06 -33.83 -24.36
N TYR A 120 -22.71 -32.94 -23.59
CA TYR A 120 -23.10 -31.62 -24.10
C TYR A 120 -21.89 -30.81 -24.57
N TRP A 121 -20.75 -30.90 -23.86
CA TRP A 121 -19.51 -30.27 -24.27
C TRP A 121 -18.99 -30.81 -25.60
N GLY A 122 -18.92 -32.14 -25.76
CA GLY A 122 -18.47 -32.79 -26.99
C GLY A 122 -19.38 -32.54 -28.21
N LEU A 123 -20.67 -32.27 -27.97
CA LEU A 123 -21.64 -31.87 -28.99
C LEU A 123 -21.60 -30.36 -29.32
N ASP A 124 -20.58 -29.62 -28.87
CA ASP A 124 -20.43 -28.17 -29.01
C ASP A 124 -21.58 -27.34 -28.36
N LYS A 125 -22.32 -27.95 -27.42
CA LYS A 125 -23.38 -27.28 -26.63
C LYS A 125 -22.80 -26.75 -25.31
N LYS A 126 -21.73 -25.95 -25.40
CA LYS A 126 -20.92 -25.48 -24.26
C LYS A 126 -21.71 -24.73 -23.18
N ILE A 127 -22.55 -23.76 -23.57
CA ILE A 127 -23.41 -23.02 -22.62
C ILE A 127 -24.38 -23.97 -21.89
N LEU A 128 -24.91 -24.98 -22.58
CA LEU A 128 -25.79 -25.97 -21.99
C LEU A 128 -25.05 -26.86 -20.99
N ALA A 129 -23.82 -27.28 -21.31
CA ALA A 129 -22.97 -28.03 -20.40
C ALA A 129 -22.70 -27.26 -19.09
N ILE A 130 -22.28 -26.00 -19.20
CA ILE A 130 -21.97 -25.12 -18.05
C ILE A 130 -23.23 -24.89 -17.19
N SER A 131 -24.32 -24.44 -17.81
CA SER A 131 -25.59 -24.18 -17.09
C SER A 131 -26.15 -25.44 -16.42
N TYR A 132 -25.95 -26.60 -17.03
CA TYR A 132 -26.33 -27.88 -16.44
C TYR A 132 -25.48 -28.21 -15.20
N LEU A 133 -24.17 -27.96 -15.21
CA LEU A 133 -23.33 -28.10 -14.02
C LEU A 133 -23.71 -27.09 -12.93
N GLU A 134 -23.87 -25.80 -13.28
CA GLU A 134 -24.29 -24.73 -12.35
C GLU A 134 -25.61 -25.09 -11.63
N LYS A 135 -26.58 -25.66 -12.34
CA LYS A 135 -27.87 -26.08 -11.76
C LYS A 135 -27.75 -27.25 -10.78
N ASN A 136 -26.73 -28.10 -10.93
CA ASN A 136 -26.59 -29.33 -10.14
C ASN A 136 -25.48 -29.26 -9.08
N ILE A 137 -24.65 -28.21 -9.06
CA ILE A 137 -23.50 -28.07 -8.15
C ILE A 137 -23.86 -28.15 -6.67
N SER A 138 -25.03 -27.64 -6.26
CA SER A 138 -25.48 -27.64 -4.87
C SER A 138 -26.24 -28.91 -4.45
N LYS A 139 -26.60 -29.76 -5.42
CA LYS A 139 -27.42 -30.95 -5.15
C LYS A 139 -26.64 -32.12 -4.57
N ILE A 140 -25.35 -32.22 -4.90
CA ILE A 140 -24.48 -33.32 -4.49
C ILE A 140 -23.16 -32.72 -4.02
N LYS A 141 -22.72 -33.09 -2.81
CA LYS A 141 -21.41 -32.72 -2.29
C LYS A 141 -20.32 -33.60 -2.93
N ASP A 142 -19.98 -33.33 -4.18
CA ASP A 142 -18.93 -34.02 -4.92
C ASP A 142 -18.01 -32.99 -5.60
N TYR A 143 -16.72 -33.00 -5.24
CA TYR A 143 -15.74 -32.01 -5.69
C TYR A 143 -15.52 -32.03 -7.22
N ARG A 144 -15.80 -33.16 -7.89
CA ARG A 144 -15.57 -33.31 -9.32
C ARG A 144 -16.48 -32.37 -10.12
N ILE A 145 -17.66 -32.03 -9.60
CA ILE A 145 -18.62 -31.13 -10.24
C ILE A 145 -18.06 -29.68 -10.31
N PRO A 146 -17.73 -29.00 -9.20
CA PRO A 146 -17.12 -27.67 -9.23
C PRO A 146 -15.78 -27.66 -9.99
N MET A 147 -14.98 -28.73 -9.88
CA MET A 147 -13.72 -28.84 -10.63
C MET A 147 -13.95 -28.85 -12.14
N LYS A 148 -14.89 -29.67 -12.64
CA LYS A 148 -15.25 -29.71 -14.07
C LYS A 148 -15.87 -28.39 -14.53
N LEU A 149 -16.70 -27.77 -13.69
CA LEU A 149 -17.32 -26.48 -13.99
C LEU A 149 -16.27 -25.37 -14.14
N SER A 150 -15.31 -25.28 -13.22
CA SER A 150 -14.23 -24.29 -13.28
C SER A 150 -13.39 -24.44 -14.57
N ALA A 151 -13.03 -25.67 -14.96
CA ALA A 151 -12.32 -25.93 -16.20
C ALA A 151 -13.13 -25.53 -17.45
N MET A 152 -14.41 -25.91 -17.51
CA MET A 152 -15.29 -25.54 -18.63
C MET A 152 -15.50 -24.02 -18.72
N GLN A 153 -15.64 -23.33 -17.59
CA GLN A 153 -15.75 -21.87 -17.55
C GLN A 153 -14.47 -21.20 -18.07
N PHE A 154 -13.30 -21.73 -17.72
CA PHE A 154 -12.03 -21.23 -18.25
C PHE A 154 -11.95 -21.37 -19.78
N GLU A 155 -12.29 -22.54 -20.33
CA GLU A 155 -12.28 -22.77 -21.78
C GLU A 155 -13.23 -21.83 -22.55
N GLU A 156 -14.38 -21.49 -21.96
CA GLU A 156 -15.32 -20.49 -22.50
C GLU A 156 -14.98 -19.03 -22.13
N LYS A 157 -13.78 -18.77 -21.60
CA LYS A 157 -13.30 -17.43 -21.20
C LYS A 157 -14.15 -16.74 -20.12
N LEU A 158 -14.91 -17.52 -19.34
CA LEU A 158 -15.67 -17.07 -18.18
C LEU A 158 -14.76 -17.04 -16.93
N TYR A 159 -13.65 -16.30 -17.01
CA TYR A 159 -12.55 -16.34 -16.03
C TYR A 159 -12.99 -16.00 -14.60
N SER A 160 -13.85 -15.00 -14.42
CA SER A 160 -14.36 -14.60 -13.10
C SER A 160 -15.12 -15.73 -12.40
N LYS A 161 -16.03 -16.38 -13.13
CA LYS A 161 -16.77 -17.55 -12.63
C LYS A 161 -15.86 -18.75 -12.38
N SER A 162 -14.87 -18.95 -13.24
CA SER A 162 -13.89 -20.03 -13.08
C SER A 162 -13.10 -19.87 -11.79
N ILE A 163 -12.60 -18.67 -11.52
CA ILE A 163 -11.88 -18.31 -10.29
C ILE A 163 -12.77 -18.48 -9.06
N GLU A 164 -14.01 -18.00 -9.12
CA GLU A 164 -14.94 -18.10 -7.98
C GLU A 164 -15.18 -19.57 -7.58
N ASN A 165 -15.46 -20.43 -8.56
CA ASN A 165 -15.68 -21.85 -8.31
C ASN A 165 -14.41 -22.56 -7.84
N ALA A 166 -13.26 -22.21 -8.39
CA ALA A 166 -11.97 -22.74 -7.94
C ALA A 166 -11.66 -22.33 -6.49
N CYS A 167 -11.82 -21.06 -6.11
CA CYS A 167 -11.59 -20.58 -4.74
C CYS A 167 -12.44 -21.34 -3.72
N ARG A 168 -13.75 -21.45 -3.99
CA ARG A 168 -14.68 -22.19 -3.12
C ARG A 168 -14.21 -23.62 -2.87
N LEU A 169 -13.65 -24.27 -3.89
CA LEU A 169 -13.18 -25.65 -3.78
C LEU A 169 -11.82 -25.77 -3.09
N ILE A 170 -10.87 -24.89 -3.42
CA ILE A 170 -9.54 -24.80 -2.79
C ILE A 170 -9.67 -24.62 -1.27
N LEU A 171 -10.57 -23.75 -0.84
CA LEU A 171 -10.80 -23.47 0.59
C LEU A 171 -11.62 -24.55 1.30
N ALA A 172 -12.37 -25.39 0.58
CA ALA A 172 -13.25 -26.40 1.17
C ALA A 172 -12.61 -27.80 1.29
N VAL A 173 -11.45 -28.04 0.68
CA VAL A 173 -10.84 -29.36 0.53
C VAL A 173 -9.36 -29.32 0.92
N ASP A 174 -8.88 -30.34 1.64
CA ASP A 174 -7.48 -30.50 2.05
C ASP A 174 -6.74 -31.62 1.28
N ASP A 175 -7.36 -32.16 0.24
CA ASP A 175 -6.75 -33.15 -0.66
C ASP A 175 -5.85 -32.48 -1.71
N ASN A 176 -4.54 -32.72 -1.61
CA ASN A 176 -3.53 -32.15 -2.50
C ASN A 176 -3.72 -32.54 -3.97
N GLN A 177 -4.28 -33.72 -4.28
CA GLN A 177 -4.53 -34.12 -5.66
C GLN A 177 -5.64 -33.27 -6.28
N ILE A 178 -6.69 -32.97 -5.51
CA ILE A 178 -7.79 -32.10 -5.94
C ILE A 178 -7.29 -30.67 -6.12
N ILE A 179 -6.51 -30.14 -5.18
CA ILE A 179 -5.93 -28.80 -5.26
C ILE A 179 -5.01 -28.69 -6.48
N ASN A 180 -4.17 -29.69 -6.74
CA ASN A 180 -3.28 -29.70 -7.91
C ASN A 180 -4.04 -29.66 -9.24
N ASN A 181 -5.20 -30.31 -9.34
CA ASN A 181 -6.03 -30.27 -10.55
C ASN A 181 -6.67 -28.88 -10.79
N LEU A 182 -6.79 -28.05 -9.75
CA LEU A 182 -7.33 -26.69 -9.83
C LEU A 182 -6.28 -25.63 -10.09
N LYS A 183 -5.00 -25.92 -9.82
CA LYS A 183 -3.88 -24.96 -9.99
C LYS A 183 -3.89 -24.35 -11.39
N THR A 184 -3.91 -25.17 -12.45
CA THR A 184 -3.82 -24.67 -13.83
C THR A 184 -5.04 -23.84 -14.24
N PRO A 185 -6.30 -24.33 -14.13
CA PRO A 185 -7.47 -23.51 -14.47
C PRO A 185 -7.55 -22.21 -13.67
N PHE A 186 -7.17 -22.24 -12.39
CA PHE A 186 -7.13 -21.06 -11.54
C PHE A 186 -6.04 -20.08 -11.98
N ALA A 187 -4.80 -20.55 -12.13
CA ALA A 187 -3.66 -19.74 -12.54
C ALA A 187 -3.87 -19.08 -13.91
N ASP A 188 -4.35 -19.84 -14.88
CA ASP A 188 -4.59 -19.32 -16.22
C ASP A 188 -5.79 -18.37 -16.24
N SER A 189 -6.89 -18.68 -15.53
CA SER A 189 -8.01 -17.74 -15.40
C SER A 189 -7.57 -16.42 -14.79
N LEU A 190 -6.75 -16.47 -13.74
CA LEU A 190 -6.22 -15.28 -13.06
C LEU A 190 -5.29 -14.48 -13.98
N PHE A 191 -4.48 -15.16 -14.79
CA PHE A 191 -3.59 -14.53 -15.76
C PHE A 191 -4.36 -13.81 -16.89
N TYR A 192 -5.37 -14.47 -17.47
CA TYR A 192 -6.15 -13.96 -18.59
C TYR A 192 -7.30 -13.02 -18.21
N LEU A 193 -7.61 -12.87 -16.91
CA LEU A 193 -8.64 -11.97 -16.41
C LEU A 193 -8.42 -10.53 -16.93
N ASP A 194 -9.40 -9.99 -17.64
CA ASP A 194 -9.36 -8.62 -18.19
C ASP A 194 -9.71 -7.58 -17.12
N LYS A 195 -9.01 -6.44 -17.15
CA LYS A 195 -9.04 -5.39 -16.11
C LYS A 195 -10.36 -4.62 -16.08
N ASP A 196 -11.02 -4.46 -17.22
CA ASP A 196 -12.21 -3.60 -17.35
C ASP A 196 -13.55 -4.34 -17.18
N THR A 197 -13.53 -5.68 -17.14
CA THR A 197 -14.75 -6.52 -17.08
C THR A 197 -14.96 -7.16 -15.70
N PHE A 198 -14.29 -6.67 -14.65
CA PHE A 198 -14.27 -7.34 -13.35
C PHE A 198 -15.15 -6.65 -12.29
N PRO A 199 -16.41 -7.06 -12.10
CA PRO A 199 -17.19 -6.68 -10.94
C PRO A 199 -16.91 -7.69 -9.81
N PHE A 200 -16.01 -7.37 -8.89
CA PHE A 200 -16.05 -7.98 -7.56
C PHE A 200 -15.66 -6.96 -6.49
N PRO A 201 -16.66 -6.42 -5.77
CA PRO A 201 -16.42 -5.60 -4.59
C PRO A 201 -16.17 -6.43 -3.31
N ASP A 202 -16.68 -7.66 -3.20
CA ASP A 202 -16.92 -8.26 -1.87
C ASP A 202 -16.16 -9.56 -1.51
N ASN A 203 -15.11 -9.98 -2.26
CA ASN A 203 -14.41 -11.25 -1.94
C ASN A 203 -12.89 -11.30 -2.21
N ASN A 204 -12.17 -10.17 -2.12
CA ASN A 204 -10.69 -10.17 -2.25
C ASN A 204 -10.02 -11.16 -1.29
N ASN A 205 -10.52 -11.27 -0.05
CA ASN A 205 -9.98 -12.17 0.96
C ASN A 205 -10.06 -13.64 0.55
N VAL A 206 -11.15 -14.07 -0.10
CA VAL A 206 -11.32 -15.46 -0.57
C VAL A 206 -10.30 -15.81 -1.65
N ILE A 207 -10.06 -14.88 -2.59
CA ILE A 207 -9.07 -15.06 -3.65
C ILE A 207 -7.66 -15.09 -3.04
N ILE A 208 -7.35 -14.14 -2.15
CA ILE A 208 -6.08 -14.07 -1.46
C ILE A 208 -5.79 -15.35 -0.68
N SER A 209 -6.72 -15.81 0.17
CA SER A 209 -6.54 -17.06 0.93
C SER A 209 -6.41 -18.29 0.04
N SER A 210 -7.10 -18.30 -1.11
CA SER A 210 -6.93 -19.38 -2.10
C SER A 210 -5.53 -19.35 -2.72
N ILE A 211 -5.01 -18.16 -3.03
CA ILE A 211 -3.66 -17.98 -3.58
C ILE A 211 -2.60 -18.37 -2.55
N GLU A 212 -2.76 -17.97 -1.29
CA GLU A 212 -1.87 -18.39 -0.19
C GLU A 212 -1.79 -19.92 -0.13
N LYS A 213 -2.93 -20.61 -0.08
CA LYS A 213 -2.99 -22.08 -0.06
C LYS A 213 -2.33 -22.72 -1.28
N LEU A 214 -2.38 -22.08 -2.45
CA LEU A 214 -1.75 -22.58 -3.68
C LEU A 214 -0.24 -22.28 -3.77
N LEU A 215 0.22 -21.18 -3.18
CA LEU A 215 1.63 -20.76 -3.18
C LEU A 215 2.46 -21.47 -2.10
N ASP A 216 1.84 -21.89 -1.00
CA ASP A 216 2.50 -22.58 0.13
C ASP A 216 3.08 -23.97 -0.26
N ASP A 217 2.59 -24.56 -1.35
CA ASP A 217 2.97 -25.91 -1.82
C ASP A 217 4.28 -25.93 -2.65
N GLY A 218 5.15 -24.92 -2.51
CA GLY A 218 6.48 -24.86 -3.14
C GLY A 218 6.51 -24.92 -4.68
N SER A 219 5.36 -24.71 -5.34
CA SER A 219 5.19 -25.03 -6.76
C SER A 219 5.63 -23.90 -7.71
N GLU A 220 6.41 -24.24 -8.76
CA GLU A 220 6.99 -23.33 -9.76
C GLU A 220 5.98 -22.80 -10.82
N TYR A 221 4.78 -22.38 -10.41
CA TYR A 221 3.77 -21.87 -11.37
C TYR A 221 3.96 -20.38 -11.68
N ARG A 222 4.75 -20.09 -12.72
CA ARG A 222 4.95 -18.71 -13.25
C ARG A 222 3.63 -18.00 -13.58
N ASN A 223 2.66 -18.68 -14.20
CA ASN A 223 1.36 -18.07 -14.52
C ASN A 223 0.56 -17.72 -13.28
N LEU A 224 0.61 -18.56 -12.24
CA LEU A 224 -0.07 -18.31 -10.96
C LEU A 224 0.50 -17.08 -10.28
N LYS A 225 1.84 -16.98 -10.20
CA LYS A 225 2.54 -15.81 -9.66
C LYS A 225 2.21 -14.54 -10.46
N ASN A 226 2.26 -14.63 -11.79
CA ASN A 226 1.92 -13.50 -12.66
C ASN A 226 0.47 -13.05 -12.51
N GLY A 227 -0.47 -14.00 -12.46
CA GLY A 227 -1.88 -13.73 -12.22
C GLY A 227 -2.10 -13.12 -10.83
N PHE A 228 -1.45 -13.65 -9.81
CA PHE A 228 -1.49 -13.11 -8.45
C PHE A 228 -1.00 -11.67 -8.40
N PHE A 229 0.17 -11.37 -8.98
CA PHE A 229 0.69 -10.02 -9.03
C PHE A 229 -0.22 -9.08 -9.83
N LYS A 230 -0.74 -9.53 -10.97
CA LYS A 230 -1.71 -8.76 -11.76
C LYS A 230 -2.97 -8.45 -10.93
N PHE A 231 -3.40 -9.38 -10.09
CA PHE A 231 -4.58 -9.25 -9.23
C PHE A 231 -4.34 -8.27 -8.06
N ILE A 232 -3.25 -8.42 -7.31
CA ILE A 232 -2.97 -7.56 -6.15
C ILE A 232 -2.55 -6.13 -6.57
N PHE A 233 -1.93 -5.98 -7.74
CA PHE A 233 -1.52 -4.68 -8.30
C PHE A 233 -2.52 -4.13 -9.34
N LYS A 234 -3.77 -4.62 -9.35
CA LYS A 234 -4.78 -4.22 -10.35
C LYS A 234 -5.09 -2.71 -10.34
N ASP A 235 -4.93 -2.07 -9.18
CA ASP A 235 -5.33 -0.68 -8.93
C ASP A 235 -4.20 0.35 -9.17
N ILE A 236 -3.01 -0.08 -9.62
CA ILE A 236 -1.93 0.83 -10.02
C ILE A 236 -2.31 1.55 -11.33
N LYS A 237 -3.13 2.61 -11.27
CA LYS A 237 -3.42 3.51 -12.39
C LYS A 237 -2.47 4.71 -12.39
N ALA A 238 -2.08 5.18 -13.58
CA ALA A 238 -1.06 6.23 -13.76
C ALA A 238 -1.43 7.64 -13.24
N ASP A 239 -2.71 7.91 -12.91
CA ASP A 239 -3.23 9.27 -12.62
C ASP A 239 -3.42 9.59 -11.12
N PHE A 240 -2.69 8.92 -10.23
CA PHE A 240 -2.89 8.97 -8.77
C PHE A 240 -2.44 10.27 -8.05
N PHE A 241 -1.93 11.27 -8.76
CA PHE A 241 -1.47 12.51 -8.12
C PHE A 241 -2.60 13.47 -7.70
N LYS A 242 -3.86 13.16 -8.01
CA LYS A 242 -4.99 14.08 -7.76
C LYS A 242 -5.80 13.83 -6.49
N ASP A 243 -5.86 12.60 -5.97
CA ASP A 243 -6.69 12.31 -4.79
C ASP A 243 -5.94 11.50 -3.72
N LYS A 244 -5.73 12.13 -2.56
CA LYS A 244 -5.24 11.46 -1.35
C LYS A 244 -6.38 10.60 -0.78
N LYS A 245 -6.31 9.27 -0.98
CA LYS A 245 -6.70 8.21 -0.01
C LYS A 245 -6.88 6.80 -0.59
N GLU A 246 -6.69 6.59 -1.89
CA GLU A 246 -6.80 5.23 -2.42
C GLU A 246 -5.50 4.45 -2.13
N LYS A 247 -5.62 3.29 -1.49
CA LYS A 247 -4.51 2.33 -1.33
C LYS A 247 -4.03 1.97 -2.74
N ILE A 248 -2.72 2.05 -3.01
CA ILE A 248 -2.19 1.76 -4.37
C ILE A 248 -2.36 0.27 -4.72
N PHE A 249 -2.29 -0.57 -3.69
CA PHE A 249 -2.53 -2.01 -3.70
C PHE A 249 -2.88 -2.46 -2.27
N ASP A 250 -3.10 -3.75 -2.05
CA ASP A 250 -3.27 -4.29 -0.68
C ASP A 250 -1.91 -4.32 0.05
N GLU A 251 -1.45 -3.14 0.48
CA GLU A 251 -0.14 -2.90 1.07
C GLU A 251 0.10 -3.75 2.32
N GLU A 252 -0.94 -3.92 3.14
CA GLU A 252 -0.92 -4.74 4.35
C GLU A 252 -0.68 -6.21 4.02
N PHE A 253 -1.47 -6.77 3.10
CA PHE A 253 -1.31 -8.13 2.65
C PHE A 253 0.09 -8.39 2.05
N ILE A 254 0.58 -7.53 1.15
CA ILE A 254 1.92 -7.72 0.55
C ILE A 254 3.01 -7.63 1.63
N SER A 255 2.88 -6.69 2.57
CA SER A 255 3.79 -6.57 3.70
C SER A 255 3.87 -7.85 4.53
N GLU A 256 2.73 -8.44 4.90
CA GLU A 256 2.70 -9.72 5.64
C GLU A 256 3.17 -10.90 4.78
N TYR A 257 2.81 -10.92 3.50
CA TYR A 257 3.23 -11.98 2.58
C TYR A 257 4.74 -12.05 2.44
N ILE A 258 5.44 -10.92 2.28
CA ILE A 258 6.92 -10.88 2.21
C ILE A 258 7.55 -11.40 3.50
N LYS A 259 6.96 -11.12 4.68
CA LYS A 259 7.49 -11.62 5.96
C LYS A 259 7.49 -13.14 6.01
N SER A 260 6.43 -13.78 5.50
CA SER A 260 6.29 -15.24 5.46
C SER A 260 7.00 -15.89 4.26
N ASN A 261 7.17 -15.15 3.15
CA ASN A 261 7.67 -15.65 1.87
C ASN A 261 8.78 -14.75 1.31
N PHE A 262 9.87 -14.58 2.04
CA PHE A 262 10.95 -13.65 1.67
C PHE A 262 11.53 -13.91 0.27
N ASP A 263 11.52 -15.17 -0.19
CA ASP A 263 11.99 -15.58 -1.52
C ASP A 263 11.20 -14.95 -2.68
N ILE A 264 10.03 -14.37 -2.42
CA ILE A 264 9.27 -13.62 -3.43
C ILE A 264 10.07 -12.45 -4.02
N LEU A 265 11.03 -11.92 -3.26
CA LEU A 265 11.92 -10.84 -3.72
C LEU A 265 12.92 -11.30 -4.79
N ASN A 266 13.09 -12.61 -5.00
CA ASN A 266 13.82 -13.17 -6.14
C ASN A 266 12.97 -13.23 -7.42
N ASP A 267 11.67 -12.96 -7.37
CA ASP A 267 10.78 -13.06 -8.53
C ASP A 267 10.87 -11.82 -9.43
N ASP A 268 11.33 -12.01 -10.66
CA ASP A 268 11.50 -10.95 -11.65
C ASP A 268 10.21 -10.14 -11.92
N TYR A 269 9.03 -10.77 -11.88
CA TYR A 269 7.78 -10.06 -12.09
C TYR A 269 7.45 -9.19 -10.89
N PHE A 270 7.62 -9.72 -9.69
CA PHE A 270 7.40 -8.96 -8.46
C PHE A 270 8.27 -7.70 -8.43
N ILE A 271 9.57 -7.86 -8.69
CA ILE A 271 10.51 -6.73 -8.75
C ILE A 271 10.12 -5.73 -9.84
N LYS A 272 9.71 -6.20 -11.03
CA LYS A 272 9.22 -5.31 -12.10
C LYS A 272 7.97 -4.52 -11.69
N TYR A 273 7.06 -5.11 -10.91
CA TYR A 273 5.89 -4.39 -10.39
C TYR A 273 6.29 -3.33 -9.36
N LEU A 274 7.17 -3.68 -8.41
CA LEU A 274 7.73 -2.73 -7.43
C LEU A 274 8.53 -1.61 -8.08
N SER A 275 9.13 -1.87 -9.25
CA SER A 275 9.85 -0.90 -10.06
C SER A 275 8.99 -0.23 -11.14
N SER A 276 7.67 -0.23 -11.02
CA SER A 276 6.80 0.48 -11.98
C SER A 276 7.00 2.00 -11.89
N ASP A 277 6.88 2.69 -13.02
CA ASP A 277 7.16 4.14 -13.11
C ASP A 277 6.39 4.98 -12.08
N LEU A 278 5.14 4.62 -11.79
CA LEU A 278 4.33 5.30 -10.79
C LEU A 278 4.91 5.14 -9.37
N LEU A 279 5.29 3.91 -8.98
CA LEU A 279 5.85 3.63 -7.67
C LEU A 279 7.24 4.27 -7.51
N LEU A 280 8.07 4.20 -8.55
CA LEU A 280 9.38 4.86 -8.56
C LEU A 280 9.23 6.39 -8.43
N LYS A 281 8.29 7.01 -9.16
CA LYS A 281 7.99 8.44 -9.00
C LYS A 281 7.49 8.78 -7.60
N ARG A 282 6.65 7.93 -7.00
CA ARG A 282 6.16 8.10 -5.62
C ARG A 282 7.32 8.05 -4.62
N LEU A 283 8.19 7.05 -4.71
CA LEU A 283 9.39 6.92 -3.88
C LEU A 283 10.32 8.12 -4.00
N LYS A 284 10.52 8.64 -5.21
CA LYS A 284 11.45 9.76 -5.45
C LYS A 284 10.91 11.11 -4.98
N ASN A 285 9.60 11.33 -5.08
CA ASN A 285 8.99 12.66 -4.93
C ASN A 285 8.12 12.83 -3.68
N SER A 286 7.76 11.76 -2.96
CA SER A 286 6.85 11.84 -1.82
C SER A 286 7.30 10.98 -0.65
N LEU A 287 7.09 11.49 0.57
CA LEU A 287 7.37 10.71 1.77
C LEU A 287 6.37 9.55 1.87
N ILE A 288 6.88 8.32 1.94
CA ILE A 288 6.06 7.12 2.16
C ILE A 288 5.50 7.15 3.59
N CYS A 289 4.22 7.50 3.71
CA CYS A 289 3.51 7.60 4.99
C CYS A 289 2.61 6.39 5.27
N CYS A 290 3.13 5.18 5.06
CA CYS A 290 2.44 3.93 5.36
C CYS A 290 3.44 2.86 5.79
N HIS A 291 3.30 2.37 7.03
CA HIS A 291 4.23 1.42 7.62
C HIS A 291 4.30 0.07 6.87
N HIS A 292 3.21 -0.36 6.23
CA HIS A 292 3.23 -1.57 5.39
C HIS A 292 4.09 -1.38 4.14
N ILE A 293 3.95 -0.25 3.45
CA ILE A 293 4.81 0.09 2.29
C ILE A 293 6.27 0.22 2.73
N GLU A 294 6.53 0.87 3.86
CA GLU A 294 7.87 0.95 4.41
C GLU A 294 8.46 -0.43 4.66
N ASN A 295 7.69 -1.37 5.22
CA ASN A 295 8.15 -2.74 5.41
C ASN A 295 8.48 -3.41 4.07
N ILE A 296 7.62 -3.31 3.05
CA ILE A 296 7.88 -3.86 1.71
C ILE A 296 9.23 -3.38 1.16
N TYR A 297 9.48 -2.07 1.19
CA TYR A 297 10.73 -1.51 0.67
C TYR A 297 11.92 -1.72 1.60
N THR A 298 11.72 -1.85 2.91
CA THR A 298 12.77 -2.21 3.87
C THR A 298 13.25 -3.64 3.62
N GLN A 299 12.33 -4.60 3.43
CA GLN A 299 12.67 -5.97 3.07
C GLN A 299 13.32 -6.04 1.69
N THR A 300 12.82 -5.27 0.72
CA THR A 300 13.41 -5.20 -0.62
C THR A 300 14.83 -4.63 -0.60
N ARG A 301 15.07 -3.54 0.16
CA ARG A 301 16.41 -2.97 0.38
C ARG A 301 17.37 -4.01 0.98
N LYS A 302 16.92 -4.74 2.00
CA LYS A 302 17.71 -5.82 2.63
C LYS A 302 18.03 -6.96 1.67
N HIS A 303 17.06 -7.36 0.85
CA HIS A 303 17.27 -8.36 -0.20
C HIS A 303 18.32 -7.91 -1.22
N LEU A 304 18.22 -6.67 -1.71
CA LEU A 304 19.19 -6.11 -2.67
C LEU A 304 20.60 -5.99 -2.06
N LEU A 305 20.73 -5.66 -0.76
CA LEU A 305 22.02 -5.70 -0.07
C LEU A 305 22.64 -7.10 -0.09
N SER A 306 21.86 -8.13 0.25
CA SER A 306 22.31 -9.53 0.17
C SER A 306 22.75 -9.87 -1.25
N LYS A 307 21.92 -9.56 -2.24
CA LYS A 307 22.16 -9.89 -3.66
C LYS A 307 23.45 -9.26 -4.20
N ILE A 308 23.69 -7.98 -3.88
CA ILE A 308 24.87 -7.23 -4.33
C ILE A 308 26.13 -7.72 -3.61
N PHE A 309 26.09 -7.80 -2.28
CA PHE A 309 27.29 -7.96 -1.49
C PHE A 309 27.61 -9.42 -1.13
N ILE A 310 26.60 -10.20 -0.75
CA ILE A 310 26.75 -11.60 -0.32
C ILE A 310 26.79 -12.51 -1.54
N ASP A 311 25.73 -12.45 -2.36
CA ASP A 311 25.56 -13.37 -3.49
C ASP A 311 26.37 -12.95 -4.71
N LYS A 312 26.86 -11.70 -4.73
CA LYS A 312 27.59 -11.07 -5.85
C LYS A 312 26.91 -11.29 -7.20
N SER A 313 25.58 -11.26 -7.17
CA SER A 313 24.74 -11.53 -8.33
C SER A 313 24.58 -10.27 -9.18
N SER A 314 24.31 -10.46 -10.48
CA SER A 314 24.02 -9.35 -11.38
C SER A 314 22.74 -8.63 -10.97
N ILE A 315 22.78 -7.30 -11.01
CA ILE A 315 21.61 -6.43 -10.79
C ILE A 315 20.99 -6.09 -12.14
N GLY A 316 19.71 -6.46 -12.30
CA GLY A 316 18.94 -6.17 -13.50
C GLY A 316 18.47 -4.71 -13.56
N GLU A 317 17.91 -4.31 -14.70
CA GLU A 317 17.44 -2.93 -14.92
C GLU A 317 16.36 -2.50 -13.91
N ALA A 318 15.39 -3.39 -13.62
CA ALA A 318 14.30 -3.11 -12.66
C ALA A 318 14.84 -2.87 -11.24
N GLU A 319 15.83 -3.65 -10.83
CA GLU A 319 16.49 -3.54 -9.53
C GLU A 319 17.33 -2.27 -9.44
N HIS A 320 18.06 -1.94 -10.49
CA HIS A 320 18.84 -0.69 -10.58
C HIS A 320 17.94 0.54 -10.46
N LYS A 321 16.81 0.57 -11.19
CA LYS A 321 15.78 1.61 -11.06
C LYS A 321 15.24 1.69 -9.64
N LEU A 322 14.98 0.55 -9.01
CA LEU A 322 14.48 0.49 -7.64
C LEU A 322 15.51 1.01 -6.62
N LEU A 323 16.79 0.62 -6.74
CA LEU A 323 17.88 1.16 -5.92
C LEU A 323 17.95 2.69 -6.00
N SER A 324 17.85 3.26 -7.21
CA SER A 324 17.85 4.72 -7.40
C SER A 324 16.71 5.41 -6.64
N ALA A 325 15.53 4.79 -6.60
CA ALA A 325 14.37 5.35 -5.92
C ALA A 325 14.47 5.17 -4.40
N LEU A 326 14.98 4.00 -3.95
CA LEU A 326 15.16 3.69 -2.54
C LEU A 326 16.19 4.62 -1.88
N CYS A 327 17.33 4.91 -2.53
CA CYS A 327 18.32 5.80 -1.94
C CYS A 327 17.80 7.24 -1.79
N ILE A 328 17.08 7.75 -2.79
CA ILE A 328 16.40 9.06 -2.73
C ILE A 328 15.36 9.08 -1.61
N GLN A 329 14.59 8.00 -1.44
CA GLN A 329 13.56 7.92 -0.39
C GLN A 329 14.17 7.80 1.01
N CYS A 330 15.28 7.06 1.16
CA CYS A 330 16.02 6.94 2.43
C CYS A 330 16.66 8.27 2.85
N ASP A 331 17.21 9.06 1.92
CA ASP A 331 17.65 10.42 2.25
C ASP A 331 16.47 11.31 2.67
N TYR A 332 15.35 11.22 1.95
CA TYR A 332 14.18 12.05 2.20
C TYR A 332 13.57 11.77 3.58
N ASN A 333 13.48 10.50 3.99
CA ASN A 333 12.97 10.12 5.32
C ASN A 333 14.01 10.27 6.45
N GLY A 334 15.22 10.76 6.15
CA GLY A 334 16.29 10.90 7.15
C GLY A 334 16.79 9.55 7.68
N TYR A 335 16.80 8.53 6.83
CA TYR A 335 17.27 7.18 7.11
C TYR A 335 16.51 6.48 8.24
N ILE A 336 15.22 6.80 8.47
CA ILE A 336 14.42 6.29 9.61
C ILE A 336 14.02 4.80 9.51
N TRP A 337 14.22 4.17 8.35
CA TRP A 337 13.89 2.76 8.16
C TRP A 337 14.81 1.85 8.98
N GLU A 338 14.24 0.80 9.56
CA GLU A 338 14.96 -0.11 10.46
C GLU A 338 16.19 -0.73 9.79
N VAL A 339 17.31 -0.75 10.50
CA VAL A 339 18.56 -1.38 10.06
C VAL A 339 19.04 -2.34 11.14
N THR A 340 19.14 -3.63 10.79
CA THR A 340 19.66 -4.64 11.71
C THR A 340 21.17 -4.53 11.89
N ASP A 341 21.72 -5.06 12.99
CA ASP A 341 23.18 -5.05 13.20
C ASP A 341 23.94 -5.88 12.15
N LYS A 342 23.28 -6.84 11.53
CA LYS A 342 23.81 -7.58 10.37
C LYS A 342 24.00 -6.62 9.19
N GLU A 343 22.96 -5.88 8.80
CA GLU A 343 23.02 -4.91 7.71
C GLU A 343 24.05 -3.80 7.97
N LYS A 344 24.15 -3.29 9.22
CA LYS A 344 25.17 -2.28 9.58
C LYS A 344 26.59 -2.77 9.27
N LYS A 345 26.90 -4.03 9.61
CA LYS A 345 28.21 -4.65 9.33
C LYS A 345 28.44 -4.85 7.83
N GLU A 346 27.42 -5.32 7.12
CA GLU A 346 27.50 -5.53 5.67
C GLU A 346 27.74 -4.22 4.92
N ILE A 347 27.02 -3.14 5.28
CA ILE A 347 27.21 -1.82 4.68
C ILE A 347 28.56 -1.21 5.01
N GLN A 348 29.10 -1.47 6.20
CA GLN A 348 30.47 -1.05 6.52
C GLN A 348 31.50 -1.72 5.59
N ASN A 349 31.34 -3.01 5.31
CA ASN A 349 32.22 -3.71 4.37
C ASN A 349 32.03 -3.25 2.92
N VAL A 350 30.79 -2.94 2.51
CA VAL A 350 30.50 -2.33 1.19
C VAL A 350 31.24 -1.00 1.05
N GLU A 351 31.17 -0.15 2.08
CA GLU A 351 31.88 1.14 2.09
C GLU A 351 33.39 0.98 1.97
N GLU A 352 33.99 0.07 2.74
CA GLU A 352 35.43 -0.22 2.69
C GLU A 352 35.85 -0.71 1.30
N LYS A 353 35.09 -1.63 0.71
CA LYS A 353 35.32 -2.12 -0.65
C LYS A 353 35.26 -0.99 -1.68
N ILE A 354 34.24 -0.13 -1.63
CA ILE A 354 34.12 1.01 -2.56
C ILE A 354 35.35 1.92 -2.47
N ILE A 355 35.82 2.21 -1.26
CA ILE A 355 36.99 3.06 -1.03
C ILE A 355 38.27 2.39 -1.55
N GLU A 356 38.42 1.09 -1.38
CA GLU A 356 39.55 0.33 -1.92
C GLU A 356 39.55 0.30 -3.44
N ASP A 357 38.40 0.03 -4.06
CA ASP A 357 38.26 0.02 -5.51
C ASP A 357 38.56 1.41 -6.12
N LEU A 358 38.10 2.49 -5.49
CA LEU A 358 38.39 3.87 -5.91
C LEU A 358 39.89 4.24 -5.86
N LYS A 359 40.73 3.48 -5.13
CA LYS A 359 42.19 3.66 -5.16
C LYS A 359 42.83 2.96 -6.36
N LEU A 360 42.17 1.96 -6.92
CA LEU A 360 42.70 1.07 -7.96
C LEU A 360 42.17 1.42 -9.35
N THR A 361 40.92 1.89 -9.45
CA THR A 361 40.22 2.12 -10.72
C THR A 361 39.21 3.27 -10.63
N ASP A 362 38.96 3.92 -11.77
CA ASP A 362 37.90 4.92 -11.98
C ASP A 362 36.60 4.28 -12.54
N ASP A 363 36.47 2.96 -12.43
CA ASP A 363 35.30 2.19 -12.86
C ASP A 363 34.86 1.26 -11.72
N ILE A 364 33.99 1.77 -10.85
CA ILE A 364 33.45 1.05 -9.70
C ILE A 364 32.00 0.64 -9.94
N ASN A 365 31.56 -0.42 -9.26
CA ASN A 365 30.18 -0.90 -9.35
C ASN A 365 29.21 0.13 -8.76
N ILE A 366 28.48 0.83 -9.63
CA ILE A 366 27.52 1.86 -9.21
C ILE A 366 26.43 1.31 -8.28
N ASN A 367 26.04 0.04 -8.42
CA ASN A 367 25.02 -0.55 -7.55
C ASN A 367 25.48 -0.68 -6.09
N GLU A 368 26.79 -0.86 -5.86
CA GLU A 368 27.36 -0.85 -4.50
C GLU A 368 27.26 0.55 -3.87
N VAL A 369 27.47 1.60 -4.67
CA VAL A 369 27.30 2.99 -4.25
C VAL A 369 25.82 3.31 -3.97
N LEU A 370 24.91 2.84 -4.82
CA LEU A 370 23.47 3.05 -4.63
C LEU A 370 22.94 2.32 -3.40
N ILE A 371 23.34 1.06 -3.16
CA ILE A 371 22.91 0.36 -1.95
C ILE A 371 23.51 0.99 -0.71
N TYR A 372 24.78 1.44 -0.74
CA TYR A 372 25.34 2.25 0.35
C TYR A 372 24.49 3.50 0.63
N ALA A 373 24.07 4.21 -0.42
CA ALA A 373 23.23 5.40 -0.32
C ALA A 373 21.83 5.14 0.27
N CYS A 374 21.33 3.89 0.25
CA CYS A 374 20.09 3.50 0.93
C CYS A 374 20.23 3.37 2.45
N TYR A 375 21.45 3.37 2.97
CA TYR A 375 21.74 3.20 4.42
C TYR A 375 22.50 4.38 5.02
N LYS A 376 23.31 5.11 4.24
CA LYS A 376 24.08 6.27 4.72
C LYS A 376 24.05 7.43 3.70
N PRO A 377 24.12 8.70 4.15
CA PRO A 377 24.30 9.84 3.27
C PRO A 377 25.58 9.74 2.44
N LEU A 378 25.48 9.95 1.12
CA LEU A 378 26.66 9.97 0.23
C LEU A 378 27.66 11.06 0.63
N LEU A 379 27.18 12.18 1.15
CA LEU A 379 27.99 13.30 1.61
C LEU A 379 28.94 12.95 2.77
N ASN A 380 28.74 11.82 3.46
CA ASN A 380 29.64 11.36 4.51
C ASN A 380 30.98 10.85 3.98
N ASN A 381 31.10 10.59 2.67
CA ASN A 381 32.29 10.01 2.08
C ASN A 381 32.81 10.87 0.90
N THR A 382 33.85 11.66 1.16
CA THR A 382 34.42 12.59 0.18
C THR A 382 34.98 11.88 -1.06
N SER A 383 35.51 10.67 -0.93
CA SER A 383 36.05 9.91 -2.07
C SER A 383 34.93 9.52 -3.05
N ILE A 384 33.80 9.02 -2.54
CA ILE A 384 32.62 8.70 -3.34
C ILE A 384 32.04 9.96 -3.99
N VAL A 385 31.91 11.06 -3.23
CA VAL A 385 31.42 12.34 -3.76
C VAL A 385 32.30 12.85 -4.89
N ASN A 386 33.63 12.82 -4.72
CA ASN A 386 34.58 13.27 -5.74
C ASN A 386 34.50 12.42 -7.00
N TYR A 387 34.36 11.10 -6.86
CA TYR A 387 34.18 10.19 -7.97
C TYR A 387 32.90 10.49 -8.76
N LEU A 388 31.75 10.53 -8.08
CA LEU A 388 30.46 10.79 -8.70
C LEU A 388 30.41 12.19 -9.35
N SER A 389 31.01 13.19 -8.71
CA SER A 389 31.08 14.56 -9.22
C SER A 389 31.99 14.70 -10.46
N LYS A 390 32.89 13.75 -10.72
CA LYS A 390 33.66 13.70 -11.97
C LYS A 390 32.90 13.02 -13.10
N LYS A 391 32.16 11.95 -12.78
CA LYS A 391 31.46 11.10 -13.75
C LYS A 391 30.06 11.59 -14.13
N PHE A 392 29.50 12.58 -13.42
CA PHE A 392 28.08 12.96 -13.55
C PHE A 392 27.63 13.35 -14.97
N LYS A 393 28.51 13.83 -15.85
CA LYS A 393 28.14 14.20 -17.24
C LYS A 393 28.03 13.00 -18.18
N ASP A 394 28.67 11.89 -17.81
CA ASP A 394 28.83 10.69 -18.66
C ASP A 394 28.02 9.50 -18.13
N THR A 395 27.09 9.74 -17.21
CA THR A 395 26.24 8.71 -16.60
C THR A 395 24.83 8.70 -17.21
N ASP A 396 24.11 7.59 -17.04
CA ASP A 396 22.71 7.50 -17.50
C ASP A 396 21.77 8.40 -16.67
N GLU A 397 20.55 8.58 -17.18
CA GLU A 397 19.53 9.45 -16.56
C GLU A 397 19.19 9.04 -15.11
N ILE A 398 19.18 7.73 -14.82
CA ILE A 398 18.81 7.19 -13.50
C ILE A 398 19.88 7.58 -12.47
N ASN A 399 21.15 7.35 -12.79
CA ASN A 399 22.26 7.68 -11.93
C ASN A 399 22.46 9.20 -11.81
N TYR A 400 22.22 9.94 -12.89
CA TYR A 400 22.23 11.40 -12.86
C TYR A 400 21.21 11.96 -11.86
N GLU A 401 19.99 11.41 -11.83
CA GLU A 401 18.96 11.84 -10.88
C GLU A 401 19.38 11.64 -9.41
N VAL A 402 20.07 10.53 -9.11
CA VAL A 402 20.61 10.24 -7.77
C VAL A 402 21.70 11.25 -7.41
N ILE A 403 22.67 11.49 -8.31
CA ILE A 403 23.75 12.45 -8.08
C ILE A 403 23.18 13.86 -7.90
N GLN A 404 22.21 14.25 -8.73
CA GLN A 404 21.52 15.52 -8.64
C GLN A 404 20.83 15.67 -7.27
N SER A 405 20.10 14.65 -6.82
CA SER A 405 19.30 14.68 -5.60
C SER A 405 20.14 14.61 -4.32
N LEU A 406 21.18 13.76 -4.29
CA LEU A 406 21.90 13.41 -3.06
C LEU A 406 23.24 14.16 -2.90
N ILE A 407 23.75 14.78 -3.97
CA ILE A 407 25.04 15.49 -3.96
C ILE A 407 24.88 16.94 -4.42
N LEU A 408 24.49 17.15 -5.69
CA LEU A 408 24.53 18.49 -6.29
C LEU A 408 23.55 19.44 -5.63
N GLU A 409 22.31 19.00 -5.39
CA GLU A 409 21.31 19.83 -4.73
C GLU A 409 21.74 20.23 -3.29
N PRO A 410 22.09 19.30 -2.39
CA PRO A 410 22.58 19.66 -1.05
C PRO A 410 23.78 20.61 -1.04
N LEU A 411 24.72 20.46 -1.98
CA LEU A 411 25.87 21.36 -2.11
C LEU A 411 25.44 22.77 -2.56
N SER A 412 24.51 22.85 -3.52
CA SER A 412 23.98 24.12 -4.06
C SER A 412 23.23 24.95 -3.00
N LEU A 413 22.64 24.30 -1.99
CA LEU A 413 21.93 25.00 -0.91
C LEU A 413 22.83 25.95 -0.13
N ARG A 414 24.15 25.68 -0.06
CA ARG A 414 25.08 26.58 0.63
C ARG A 414 25.32 27.87 -0.15
N GLU A 415 25.28 27.81 -1.48
CA GLU A 415 25.47 28.95 -2.37
C GLU A 415 24.26 29.90 -2.32
N ASN A 416 23.05 29.36 -2.07
CA ASN A 416 21.84 30.16 -1.92
C ASN A 416 21.86 31.13 -0.74
N ASN A 417 22.76 30.93 0.24
CA ASN A 417 22.94 31.83 1.37
C ASN A 417 23.26 33.27 0.92
N ASP A 418 23.95 33.43 -0.21
CA ASP A 418 24.36 34.74 -0.74
C ASP A 418 23.16 35.59 -1.22
N HIS A 419 22.00 34.95 -1.45
CA HIS A 419 20.76 35.62 -1.82
C HIS A 419 19.87 36.00 -0.63
N ILE A 420 20.28 35.65 0.60
CA ILE A 420 19.47 35.83 1.80
C ILE A 420 20.05 36.95 2.65
N LYS A 421 19.23 37.96 2.95
CA LYS A 421 19.64 39.07 3.83
C LYS A 421 19.60 38.60 5.27
N SER A 422 20.59 38.98 6.09
CA SER A 422 20.53 38.77 7.54
C SER A 422 20.15 40.07 8.25
N PHE A 423 19.28 39.98 9.24
CA PHE A 423 18.84 41.12 10.03
C PHE A 423 19.09 40.89 11.52
N ASN A 424 20.05 41.66 12.07
CA ASN A 424 20.54 41.56 13.44
C ASN A 424 21.02 40.15 13.84
N LYS A 425 21.60 40.04 15.05
CA LYS A 425 21.99 38.75 15.63
C LYS A 425 20.87 38.25 16.53
N VAL A 426 20.62 36.94 16.50
CA VAL A 426 19.73 36.26 17.44
C VAL A 426 20.30 36.37 18.86
N LYS A 427 19.52 36.94 19.79
CA LYS A 427 19.95 37.18 21.18
C LYS A 427 19.22 36.31 22.20
N ASP A 428 17.97 35.94 21.95
CA ASP A 428 17.19 35.17 22.91
C ASP A 428 17.72 33.73 23.03
N LYS A 429 17.85 33.24 24.27
CA LYS A 429 18.43 31.92 24.54
C LYS A 429 17.56 30.77 24.03
N THR A 430 16.23 30.93 24.07
CA THR A 430 15.31 29.91 23.55
C THR A 430 15.34 29.93 22.03
N SER A 431 15.33 31.11 21.40
CA SER A 431 15.54 31.28 19.96
C SER A 431 16.83 30.61 19.49
N LEU A 432 17.95 30.76 20.22
CA LEU A 432 19.21 30.08 19.90
C LEU A 432 19.10 28.55 19.93
N LYS A 433 18.39 27.98 20.92
CA LYS A 433 18.18 26.52 21.01
C LYS A 433 17.33 26.00 19.84
N VAL A 434 16.22 26.67 19.54
CA VAL A 434 15.33 26.33 18.42
C VAL A 434 16.08 26.46 17.09
N MET A 435 16.82 27.56 16.89
CA MET A 435 17.66 27.78 15.71
C MET A 435 18.69 26.66 15.52
N ASN A 436 19.36 26.21 16.58
CA ASN A 436 20.37 25.16 16.48
C ASN A 436 19.77 23.83 16.04
N MET A 437 18.59 23.46 16.53
CA MET A 437 17.87 22.26 16.08
C MET A 437 17.57 22.31 14.57
N TYR A 438 17.00 23.42 14.07
CA TYR A 438 16.66 23.53 12.65
C TYR A 438 17.86 23.78 11.71
N LYS A 439 19.03 24.17 12.26
CA LYS A 439 20.28 24.22 11.49
C LYS A 439 20.77 22.82 11.13
N GLU A 440 20.65 21.89 12.05
CA GLU A 440 21.03 20.49 11.84
C GLU A 440 19.98 19.77 10.97
N HIS A 441 18.69 20.09 11.21
CA HIS A 441 17.56 19.41 10.57
C HIS A 441 16.54 20.41 10.00
N PRO A 442 16.75 20.97 8.79
CA PRO A 442 15.77 21.85 8.15
C PRO A 442 14.41 21.16 7.98
N TYR A 443 13.34 21.87 8.35
CA TYR A 443 11.98 21.32 8.43
C TYR A 443 10.92 22.30 7.86
N PRO A 444 9.86 21.79 7.21
CA PRO A 444 9.67 20.40 6.76
C PRO A 444 10.40 20.14 5.44
N LYS A 445 10.97 18.96 5.18
CA LYS A 445 11.50 18.65 3.84
C LYS A 445 10.34 18.39 2.86
N TRP A 446 10.44 18.92 1.65
CA TRP A 446 9.45 18.67 0.59
C TRP A 446 10.04 18.80 -0.82
N LYS A 447 9.59 17.95 -1.74
CA LYS A 447 10.08 17.89 -3.13
C LYS A 447 8.96 18.20 -4.13
N GLY A 448 9.37 18.59 -5.34
CA GLY A 448 8.50 18.72 -6.51
C GLY A 448 7.81 20.08 -6.66
N ILE A 449 7.00 20.20 -7.71
CA ILE A 449 6.14 21.35 -7.95
C ILE A 449 5.00 21.31 -6.94
N TYR A 450 4.85 22.38 -6.17
CA TYR A 450 3.71 22.52 -5.28
C TYR A 450 2.45 22.76 -6.13
N TYR A 451 1.63 21.71 -6.26
CA TYR A 451 0.33 21.79 -6.91
C TYR A 451 -0.66 22.49 -5.97
N ILE A 452 -1.28 23.53 -6.50
CA ILE A 452 -2.38 24.21 -5.84
C ILE A 452 -3.66 23.58 -6.42
N PRO A 453 -4.46 22.84 -5.63
CA PRO A 453 -5.69 22.24 -6.13
C PRO A 453 -6.59 23.28 -6.80
N SER A 454 -7.06 22.98 -8.00
CA SER A 454 -7.97 23.81 -8.79
C SER A 454 -9.39 23.87 -8.22
N GLU A 455 -9.66 23.18 -7.10
CA GLU A 455 -10.91 23.35 -6.37
C GLU A 455 -11.01 24.82 -5.95
N ILE A 456 -12.11 25.43 -6.40
CA ILE A 456 -12.53 26.79 -6.12
C ILE A 456 -12.19 27.09 -4.65
N ASN A 457 -11.24 28.01 -4.44
CA ASN A 457 -10.90 28.69 -3.16
C ASN A 457 -9.52 28.50 -2.52
N VAL A 458 -8.46 28.32 -3.30
CA VAL A 458 -7.11 28.60 -2.77
C VAL A 458 -6.99 30.10 -2.45
N HIS A 459 -7.68 30.92 -3.24
CA HIS A 459 -8.02 32.30 -2.90
C HIS A 459 -8.65 32.39 -1.50
N GLN A 460 -9.72 31.65 -1.17
CA GLN A 460 -10.28 31.75 0.20
C GLN A 460 -9.38 31.16 1.28
N LYS A 461 -8.42 30.28 0.99
CA LYS A 461 -7.50 29.75 2.02
C LYS A 461 -6.74 30.85 2.78
N TYR A 462 -6.56 32.02 2.17
CA TYR A 462 -5.98 33.21 2.78
C TYR A 462 -6.94 34.42 2.84
N TYR A 463 -8.25 34.22 2.59
CA TYR A 463 -9.28 35.25 2.76
C TYR A 463 -10.24 34.94 3.92
N ASP A 464 -10.46 35.95 4.76
CA ASP A 464 -11.66 36.14 5.60
C ASP A 464 -12.88 36.40 4.70
N ARG A 465 -14.07 35.94 5.12
CA ARG A 465 -15.35 36.41 4.54
C ARG A 465 -15.46 37.94 4.47
N ASP A 466 -14.98 38.70 5.46
CA ASP A 466 -15.02 40.18 5.41
C ASP A 466 -14.08 40.76 4.32
N LEU A 467 -13.05 40.03 3.86
CA LEU A 467 -12.17 40.44 2.75
C LEU A 467 -12.78 40.19 1.37
N THR A 468 -13.70 39.23 1.24
CA THR A 468 -14.34 38.90 -0.05
C THR A 468 -15.32 39.98 -0.52
N GLU A 469 -15.87 40.78 0.38
CA GLU A 469 -16.74 41.91 0.01
C GLU A 469 -15.96 43.14 -0.52
N LYS A 470 -14.63 43.18 -0.37
CA LYS A 470 -13.80 44.37 -0.66
C LYS A 470 -12.68 44.21 -1.70
N ASN A 471 -12.41 43.02 -2.26
CA ASN A 471 -11.19 42.83 -3.07
C ASN A 471 -11.42 42.64 -4.57
N ASP A 472 -10.84 43.59 -5.30
CA ASP A 472 -10.39 43.50 -6.68
C ASP A 472 -8.99 42.86 -6.69
N SER A 473 -8.78 41.79 -7.47
CA SER A 473 -7.49 41.09 -7.60
C SER A 473 -6.36 41.94 -8.18
N ASN A 474 -6.66 43.18 -8.57
CA ASN A 474 -5.70 44.19 -9.02
C ASN A 474 -5.00 44.97 -7.89
N ILE A 475 -5.38 44.80 -6.62
CA ILE A 475 -4.76 45.54 -5.51
C ILE A 475 -3.53 44.80 -4.98
N GLN A 476 -2.34 45.35 -5.24
CA GLN A 476 -1.07 44.88 -4.67
C GLN A 476 -1.08 44.95 -3.13
N LYS A 477 -0.65 43.86 -2.47
CA LYS A 477 -0.52 43.77 -1.01
C LYS A 477 0.93 43.59 -0.59
N GLU A 478 1.23 43.96 0.64
CA GLU A 478 2.45 43.62 1.35
C GLU A 478 2.17 42.49 2.33
N ILE A 479 2.80 41.33 2.12
CA ILE A 479 2.54 40.12 2.90
C ILE A 479 3.81 39.69 3.65
N LEU A 480 3.68 39.38 4.93
CA LEU A 480 4.74 38.78 5.75
C LEU A 480 4.45 37.31 6.03
N ILE A 481 5.44 36.45 5.85
CA ILE A 481 5.44 35.08 6.35
C ILE A 481 6.51 34.99 7.44
N ALA A 482 6.08 34.95 8.70
CA ALA A 482 6.92 34.86 9.87
C ALA A 482 7.12 33.39 10.28
N GLY A 483 8.33 32.87 10.04
CA GLY A 483 8.66 31.46 10.18
C GLY A 483 8.32 30.67 8.91
N CYS A 484 8.86 31.07 7.77
CA CYS A 484 8.54 30.41 6.50
C CYS A 484 9.10 28.99 6.36
N GLY A 485 9.97 28.56 7.30
CA GLY A 485 10.65 27.28 7.27
C GLY A 485 11.35 27.05 5.94
N THR A 486 11.13 25.89 5.35
CA THR A 486 11.64 25.46 4.05
C THR A 486 10.79 25.94 2.85
N GLY A 487 9.89 26.91 3.05
CA GLY A 487 9.27 27.68 1.97
C GLY A 487 8.00 27.10 1.34
N GLN A 488 7.36 26.09 1.94
CA GLN A 488 6.10 25.56 1.40
C GLN A 488 4.97 26.61 1.44
N GLU A 489 4.83 27.32 2.57
CA GLU A 489 3.87 28.42 2.68
C GLU A 489 4.25 29.58 1.76
N LEU A 490 5.54 29.91 1.67
CA LEU A 490 6.06 30.92 0.75
C LEU A 490 5.61 30.65 -0.69
N VAL A 491 5.87 29.47 -1.22
CA VAL A 491 5.47 29.12 -2.59
C VAL A 491 3.96 29.19 -2.78
N THR A 492 3.20 28.75 -1.79
CA THR A 492 1.73 28.76 -1.82
C THR A 492 1.20 30.20 -1.89
N VAL A 493 1.61 31.04 -0.94
CA VAL A 493 1.18 32.45 -0.84
C VAL A 493 1.63 33.23 -2.07
N SER A 494 2.86 33.01 -2.55
CA SER A 494 3.38 33.67 -3.76
C SER A 494 2.58 33.41 -5.02
N LYS A 495 2.12 32.17 -5.20
CA LYS A 495 1.28 31.82 -6.36
C LYS A 495 -0.14 32.39 -6.24
N ILE A 496 -0.69 32.46 -5.02
CA ILE A 496 -2.03 33.02 -4.77
C ILE A 496 -2.04 34.53 -4.93
N TYR A 497 -0.99 35.20 -4.47
CA TYR A 497 -0.81 36.64 -4.50
C TYR A 497 0.29 37.05 -5.48
N SER A 498 0.15 36.61 -6.74
CA SER A 498 1.17 36.80 -7.80
C SER A 498 1.53 38.27 -8.07
N ASN A 499 0.59 39.20 -7.84
CA ASN A 499 0.79 40.65 -7.99
C ASN A 499 1.25 41.35 -6.70
N SER A 500 1.51 40.61 -5.61
CA SER A 500 1.88 41.15 -4.31
C SER A 500 3.34 40.90 -3.97
N ASN A 501 3.86 41.67 -3.02
CA ASN A 501 5.22 41.52 -2.52
C ASN A 501 5.21 40.69 -1.23
N ILE A 502 6.03 39.64 -1.20
CA ILE A 502 6.13 38.76 -0.04
C ILE A 502 7.48 38.91 0.63
N THR A 503 7.47 39.28 1.91
CA THR A 503 8.64 39.16 2.77
C THR A 503 8.48 37.89 3.60
N ALA A 504 9.45 36.99 3.52
CA ALA A 504 9.45 35.75 4.29
C ALA A 504 10.68 35.72 5.20
N ILE A 505 10.46 35.45 6.48
CA ILE A 505 11.52 35.42 7.49
C ILE A 505 11.59 34.07 8.17
N ASP A 506 12.78 33.66 8.55
CA ASP A 506 13.01 32.47 9.38
C ASP A 506 14.31 32.62 10.18
N ILE A 507 14.39 31.92 11.30
CA ILE A 507 15.56 31.93 12.18
C ILE A 507 16.67 30.97 11.68
N SER A 508 16.31 29.99 10.84
CA SER A 508 17.22 28.99 10.28
C SER A 508 17.66 29.37 8.87
N LEU A 509 18.92 29.77 8.72
CA LEU A 509 19.52 30.05 7.42
C LEU A 509 19.50 28.82 6.47
N PRO A 510 19.79 27.57 6.92
CA PRO A 510 19.59 26.38 6.09
C PRO A 510 18.15 26.19 5.58
N SER A 511 17.14 26.48 6.41
CA SER A 511 15.73 26.43 5.99
C SER A 511 15.43 27.46 4.91
N LEU A 512 15.93 28.69 5.06
CA LEU A 512 15.78 29.76 4.06
C LEU A 512 16.46 29.42 2.72
N SER A 513 17.64 28.82 2.76
CA SER A 513 18.33 28.39 1.54
C SER A 513 17.60 27.30 0.79
N TYR A 514 16.93 26.41 1.53
CA TYR A 514 15.99 25.45 0.96
C TYR A 514 14.76 26.15 0.38
N ALA A 515 14.18 27.10 1.11
CA ALA A 515 13.02 27.88 0.67
C ALA A 515 13.31 28.64 -0.63
N TYR A 516 14.49 29.25 -0.74
CA TYR A 516 14.93 29.94 -1.96
C TYR A 516 14.95 28.99 -3.16
N LYS A 517 15.62 27.84 -3.02
CA LYS A 517 15.65 26.82 -4.07
C LYS A 517 14.24 26.39 -4.46
N ARG A 518 13.39 26.05 -3.50
CA ARG A 518 12.03 25.57 -3.78
C ARG A 518 11.14 26.62 -4.42
N ALA A 519 11.32 27.90 -4.07
CA ALA A 519 10.65 29.00 -4.75
C ALA A 519 11.09 29.09 -6.21
N LYS A 520 12.39 28.99 -6.50
CA LYS A 520 12.93 28.99 -7.87
C LYS A 520 12.48 27.77 -8.68
N ASP A 521 12.48 26.58 -8.09
CA ASP A 521 11.95 25.35 -8.71
C ASP A 521 10.44 25.44 -9.03
N ASN A 522 9.73 26.42 -8.46
CA ASN A 522 8.29 26.65 -8.63
C ASN A 522 7.95 27.95 -9.38
N ASP A 523 8.92 28.55 -10.07
CA ASP A 523 8.78 29.79 -10.84
C ASP A 523 8.27 30.99 -10.02
N VAL A 524 8.49 30.96 -8.71
CA VAL A 524 8.11 32.04 -7.78
C VAL A 524 9.25 33.05 -7.73
N ASN A 525 8.92 34.34 -7.93
CA ASN A 525 9.90 35.43 -7.99
C ASN A 525 9.51 36.69 -7.21
N ASN A 526 8.26 36.79 -6.74
CA ASN A 526 7.72 37.94 -6.02
C ASN A 526 8.00 37.90 -4.50
N PHE A 527 9.23 37.55 -4.12
CA PHE A 527 9.58 37.37 -2.71
C PHE A 527 10.97 37.88 -2.33
N GLU A 528 11.13 38.16 -1.04
CA GLU A 528 12.39 38.44 -0.37
C GLU A 528 12.52 37.54 0.86
N LEU A 529 13.70 36.95 1.06
CA LEU A 529 14.04 36.15 2.24
C LEU A 529 14.93 36.92 3.20
N ILE A 530 14.59 36.88 4.48
CA ILE A 530 15.37 37.50 5.55
C ILE A 530 15.63 36.51 6.67
N HIS A 531 16.90 36.25 6.94
CA HIS A 531 17.37 35.55 8.13
C HIS A 531 17.22 36.46 9.34
N MET A 532 16.20 36.19 10.16
CA MET A 532 15.76 37.08 11.24
C MET A 532 15.09 36.28 12.36
N ASP A 533 15.37 36.66 13.62
CA ASP A 533 14.52 36.26 14.76
C ASP A 533 13.22 37.08 14.71
N LEU A 534 12.06 36.43 14.87
CA LEU A 534 10.76 37.08 14.88
C LEU A 534 10.70 38.29 15.83
N LEU A 535 11.41 38.23 16.97
CA LEU A 535 11.46 39.33 17.95
C LEU A 535 12.08 40.61 17.37
N GLU A 536 12.90 40.54 16.32
CA GLU A 536 13.52 41.70 15.68
C GLU A 536 12.56 42.46 14.74
N LEU A 537 11.34 41.95 14.50
CA LEU A 537 10.30 42.66 13.74
C LEU A 537 9.94 44.01 14.34
N VAL A 538 10.09 44.19 15.66
CA VAL A 538 9.89 45.50 16.32
C VAL A 538 10.81 46.60 15.78
N ASN A 539 11.95 46.20 15.21
CA ASN A 539 12.94 47.09 14.61
C ASN A 539 12.79 47.18 13.06
N TYR A 540 11.85 46.43 12.48
CA TYR A 540 11.64 46.36 11.04
C TYR A 540 10.59 47.39 10.61
N LYS A 541 10.99 48.36 9.79
CA LYS A 541 10.16 49.54 9.47
C LYS A 541 8.98 49.26 8.53
N LYS A 542 8.99 48.13 7.82
CA LYS A 542 7.97 47.80 6.81
C LYS A 542 6.65 47.42 7.50
N LYS A 543 5.52 47.82 6.91
CA LYS A 543 4.17 47.48 7.38
C LYS A 543 3.47 46.54 6.41
N PHE A 544 2.69 45.60 6.93
CA PHE A 544 2.08 44.52 6.16
C PHE A 544 0.56 44.53 6.24
N ASP A 545 -0.09 44.21 5.12
CA ASP A 545 -1.54 44.01 5.02
C ASP A 545 -1.95 42.66 5.61
N ILE A 546 -1.12 41.64 5.40
CA ILE A 546 -1.35 40.28 5.86
C ILE A 546 -0.06 39.76 6.49
N ILE A 547 -0.18 39.16 7.68
CA ILE A 547 0.93 38.51 8.37
C ILE A 547 0.52 37.07 8.69
N ASN A 548 1.23 36.10 8.12
CA ASN A 548 1.10 34.70 8.47
C ASN A 548 2.20 34.32 9.46
N CYS A 549 1.82 33.69 10.56
CA CYS A 549 2.73 33.20 11.59
C CYS A 549 2.24 31.83 12.08
N SER A 550 2.50 30.81 11.28
CA SER A 550 2.20 29.41 11.61
C SER A 550 3.47 28.71 12.06
N GLY A 551 3.44 27.98 13.19
CA GLY A 551 4.63 27.21 13.59
C GLY A 551 5.70 27.97 14.40
N VAL A 552 5.44 29.18 14.93
CA VAL A 552 6.48 29.97 15.62
C VAL A 552 6.14 30.31 17.06
N LEU A 553 5.00 30.98 17.31
CA LEU A 553 4.70 31.53 18.64
C LEU A 553 4.70 30.47 19.76
N HIS A 554 4.26 29.25 19.45
CA HIS A 554 4.25 28.13 20.40
C HIS A 554 5.63 27.54 20.70
N HIS A 555 6.68 27.93 19.96
CA HIS A 555 8.07 27.56 20.24
C HIS A 555 8.85 28.63 21.01
N MET A 556 8.23 29.77 21.29
CA MET A 556 8.88 30.89 21.97
C MET A 556 8.90 30.72 23.49
N LYS A 557 9.82 31.45 24.13
CA LYS A 557 9.81 31.60 25.59
C LYS A 557 8.53 32.31 26.05
N ASP A 558 8.24 33.43 25.39
CA ASP A 558 7.10 34.31 25.63
C ASP A 558 6.36 34.54 24.30
N PRO A 559 5.28 33.78 24.05
CA PRO A 559 4.46 33.93 22.84
C PRO A 559 3.84 35.32 22.68
N GLU A 560 3.58 36.03 23.79
CA GLU A 560 2.93 37.34 23.77
C GLU A 560 3.89 38.43 23.30
N LEU A 561 5.18 38.34 23.65
CA LEU A 561 6.20 39.21 23.04
C LEU A 561 6.33 38.97 21.53
N GLY A 562 6.24 37.72 21.09
CA GLY A 562 6.20 37.40 19.66
C GLY A 562 4.97 38.00 18.97
N LEU A 563 3.79 37.85 19.57
CA LEU A 563 2.57 38.46 19.05
C LEU A 563 2.67 39.99 18.95
N LYS A 564 3.22 40.66 19.98
CA LYS A 564 3.47 42.11 19.96
C LYS A 564 4.43 42.52 18.84
N ALA A 565 5.46 41.73 18.56
CA ALA A 565 6.37 41.98 17.45
C ALA A 565 5.65 41.90 16.09
N LEU A 566 4.76 40.93 15.89
CA LEU A 566 3.92 40.84 14.68
C LEU A 566 2.99 42.05 14.57
N ILE A 567 2.28 42.39 15.64
CA ILE A 567 1.38 43.56 15.70
C ILE A 567 2.14 44.84 15.36
N SER A 568 3.38 45.00 15.82
CA SER A 568 4.19 46.19 15.57
C SER A 568 4.43 46.49 14.09
N CYS A 569 4.33 45.48 13.21
CA CYS A 569 4.46 45.63 11.76
C CYS A 569 3.14 45.39 10.99
N LEU A 570 2.03 45.14 11.68
CA LEU A 570 0.70 45.04 11.09
C LEU A 570 0.12 46.43 10.80
N LYS A 571 -0.48 46.62 9.62
CA LYS A 571 -1.30 47.80 9.29
C LYS A 571 -2.57 47.84 10.16
N GLU A 572 -3.24 49.00 10.23
CA GLU A 572 -4.47 49.17 11.03
C GLU A 572 -5.58 48.20 10.58
N ASP A 573 -5.86 48.15 9.28
CA ASP A 573 -6.82 47.20 8.67
C ASP A 573 -6.21 45.83 8.34
N GLY A 574 -5.06 45.51 8.94
CA GLY A 574 -4.29 44.30 8.63
C GLY A 574 -4.84 43.04 9.29
N TYR A 575 -4.54 41.89 8.68
CA TYR A 575 -4.92 40.57 9.18
C TYR A 575 -3.72 39.75 9.64
N LEU A 576 -3.89 39.05 10.76
CA LEU A 576 -2.96 38.05 11.29
C LEU A 576 -3.54 36.66 11.08
N ASN A 577 -2.80 35.75 10.47
CA ASN A 577 -3.10 34.32 10.43
C ASN A 577 -2.13 33.57 11.35
N ILE A 578 -2.61 33.01 12.45
CA ILE A 578 -1.77 32.44 13.52
C ILE A 578 -2.00 30.93 13.62
N GLY A 579 -0.91 30.16 13.77
CA GLY A 579 -0.91 28.72 14.00
C GLY A 579 -0.42 28.32 15.39
N LEU A 580 -1.27 27.72 16.23
CA LEU A 580 -0.96 27.26 17.59
C LEU A 580 -1.42 25.82 17.85
N TYR A 581 -0.65 25.04 18.59
CA TYR A 581 -1.04 23.65 18.90
C TYR A 581 -2.14 23.58 19.97
N SER A 582 -3.17 22.77 19.70
CA SER A 582 -4.24 22.47 20.65
C SER A 582 -3.74 21.57 21.77
N ARG A 583 -4.00 21.97 23.03
CA ARG A 583 -3.75 21.17 24.23
C ARG A 583 -4.53 19.87 24.20
N THR A 584 -5.80 19.94 23.80
CA THR A 584 -6.71 18.79 23.66
C THR A 584 -6.17 17.81 22.62
N ALA A 585 -5.89 18.30 21.42
CA ALA A 585 -5.45 17.42 20.32
C ALA A 585 -4.00 16.89 20.50
N ARG A 586 -3.15 17.59 21.28
CA ARG A 586 -1.77 17.17 21.61
C ARG A 586 -1.66 16.33 22.88
N GLU A 587 -2.76 15.94 23.52
CA GLU A 587 -2.71 15.20 24.79
C GLU A 587 -1.88 13.90 24.68
N ASN A 588 -2.08 13.12 23.61
CA ASN A 588 -1.35 11.88 23.39
C ASN A 588 0.14 12.11 23.13
N ILE A 589 0.50 13.15 22.38
CA ILE A 589 1.92 13.54 22.16
C ILE A 589 2.56 13.95 23.49
N THR A 590 1.82 14.69 24.32
CA THR A 590 2.29 15.12 25.65
C THR A 590 2.56 13.92 26.55
N LYS A 591 1.65 12.94 26.57
CA LYS A 591 1.83 11.67 27.29
C LYS A 591 3.05 10.89 26.78
N LEU A 592 3.23 10.80 25.46
CA LEU A 592 4.37 10.14 24.84
C LEU A 592 5.69 10.82 25.21
N ARG A 593 5.78 12.14 25.10
CA ARG A 593 6.97 12.91 25.51
C ARG A 593 7.30 12.71 26.98
N LYS A 594 6.29 12.64 27.85
CA LYS A 594 6.49 12.32 29.26
C LYS A 594 7.05 10.91 29.44
N LEU A 595 6.50 9.90 28.76
CA LEU A 595 7.01 8.53 28.81
C LEU A 595 8.48 8.46 28.36
N ILE A 596 8.83 9.16 27.27
CA ILE A 596 10.21 9.27 26.76
C ILE A 596 11.14 9.90 27.82
N ALA A 597 10.70 10.99 28.45
CA ALA A 597 11.46 11.67 29.49
C ALA A 597 11.63 10.82 30.76
N ASP A 598 10.57 10.15 31.21
CA ASP A 598 10.59 9.26 32.38
C ASP A 598 11.55 8.07 32.19
N ASN A 599 11.76 7.65 30.93
CA ASN A 599 12.72 6.60 30.56
C ASN A 599 14.12 7.13 30.17
N ASN A 600 14.38 8.45 30.29
CA ASN A 600 15.65 9.09 29.92
C ASN A 600 16.12 8.82 28.48
N LEU A 601 15.19 8.66 27.54
CA LEU A 601 15.52 8.46 26.13
C LEU A 601 15.99 9.79 25.50
N ASN A 602 16.96 9.71 24.59
CA ASN A 602 17.53 10.88 23.91
C ASN A 602 17.05 11.00 22.45
N ASN A 603 17.42 12.11 21.78
CA ASN A 603 17.00 12.42 20.42
C ASN A 603 17.91 11.80 19.33
N SER A 604 18.67 10.75 19.65
CA SER A 604 19.53 10.06 18.68
C SER A 604 18.71 9.26 17.67
N HIS A 605 19.33 8.97 16.53
CA HIS A 605 18.74 8.14 15.47
C HIS A 605 18.33 6.75 15.96
N GLU A 606 19.17 6.13 16.78
CA GLU A 606 18.92 4.81 17.35
C GLU A 606 17.68 4.81 18.27
N GLU A 607 17.59 5.77 19.18
CA GLU A 607 16.48 5.85 20.14
C GLU A 607 15.14 6.21 19.46
N ILE A 608 15.14 7.15 18.51
CA ILE A 608 13.93 7.49 17.74
C ILE A 608 13.43 6.26 16.95
N THR A 609 14.35 5.51 16.32
CA THR A 609 13.99 4.30 15.57
C THR A 609 13.44 3.20 16.49
N LYS A 610 14.00 3.04 17.70
CA LYS A 610 13.47 2.11 18.73
C LYS A 610 12.06 2.50 19.16
N ILE A 611 11.83 3.76 19.53
CA ILE A 611 10.50 4.26 19.91
C ILE A 611 9.48 3.99 18.79
N ARG A 612 9.86 4.28 17.55
CA ARG A 612 9.03 4.04 16.36
C ARG A 612 8.65 2.56 16.22
N ARG A 613 9.62 1.66 16.40
CA ARG A 613 9.41 0.21 16.39
C ARG A 613 8.47 -0.22 17.52
N SER A 614 8.63 0.29 18.74
CA SER A 614 7.75 0.03 19.88
C SER A 614 6.31 0.42 19.62
N ILE A 615 6.09 1.57 18.96
CA ILE A 615 4.77 2.03 18.54
C ILE A 615 4.18 1.11 17.45
N ILE A 616 4.95 0.74 16.42
CA ILE A 616 4.46 -0.13 15.32
C ILE A 616 4.00 -1.49 15.86
N LEU A 617 4.80 -2.09 16.74
CA LEU A 617 4.54 -3.43 17.27
C LEU A 617 3.60 -3.43 18.48
N GLY A 618 3.31 -2.27 19.07
CA GLY A 618 2.47 -2.14 20.26
C GLY A 618 3.04 -2.90 21.46
N TYR A 619 4.28 -2.61 21.85
CA TYR A 619 4.93 -3.21 23.03
C TYR A 619 5.67 -2.14 23.86
N ASP A 620 6.29 -2.55 24.96
CA ASP A 620 7.05 -1.67 25.87
C ASP A 620 6.26 -0.47 26.43
N GLY A 621 4.94 -0.60 26.59
CA GLY A 621 4.10 0.47 27.10
C GLY A 621 3.66 1.50 26.05
N TYR A 622 3.88 1.22 24.76
CA TYR A 622 3.53 2.10 23.64
C TYR A 622 2.20 1.75 22.94
N GLU A 623 1.41 0.80 23.47
CA GLU A 623 0.19 0.25 22.85
C GLU A 623 -0.87 1.31 22.53
N SER A 624 -0.89 2.41 23.30
CA SER A 624 -1.86 3.50 23.13
C SER A 624 -1.50 4.54 22.06
N PHE A 625 -0.32 4.42 21.43
CA PHE A 625 0.20 5.41 20.48
C PHE A 625 0.06 5.02 19.00
N ASN A 626 -0.66 3.95 18.68
CA ASN A 626 -0.84 3.48 17.29
C ASN A 626 -1.49 4.52 16.35
N HIS A 627 -2.19 5.53 16.89
CA HIS A 627 -2.72 6.63 16.09
C HIS A 627 -1.62 7.42 15.36
N LEU A 628 -0.36 7.37 15.84
CA LEU A 628 0.78 7.99 15.17
C LEU A 628 1.14 7.33 13.84
N LEU A 629 0.72 6.09 13.59
CA LEU A 629 0.85 5.46 12.28
C LEU A 629 0.11 6.24 11.18
N ASN A 630 -0.82 7.12 11.55
CA ASN A 630 -1.58 7.96 10.62
C ASN A 630 -1.06 9.41 10.52
N VAL A 631 -0.02 9.78 11.27
CA VAL A 631 0.58 11.11 11.19
C VAL A 631 1.82 11.08 10.30
N ARG A 632 1.99 12.11 9.47
CA ARG A 632 3.10 12.21 8.52
C ARG A 632 4.45 12.21 9.25
N ASP A 633 4.52 12.90 10.38
CA ASP A 633 5.75 13.10 11.15
C ASP A 633 6.41 11.78 11.53
N PHE A 634 5.62 10.72 11.73
CA PHE A 634 6.07 9.36 12.05
C PHE A 634 6.98 8.71 10.99
N TYR A 635 7.00 9.25 9.78
CA TYR A 635 7.65 8.65 8.61
C TYR A 635 8.93 9.37 8.19
N SER A 636 9.42 10.33 8.98
CA SER A 636 10.69 11.00 8.75
C SER A 636 11.43 11.22 10.06
N PHE A 637 12.74 10.99 10.07
CA PHE A 637 13.56 11.17 11.27
C PHE A 637 13.49 12.60 11.79
N ASN A 638 13.64 13.59 10.90
CA ASN A 638 13.60 15.00 11.26
C ASN A 638 12.24 15.41 11.83
N GLU A 639 11.14 14.92 11.23
CA GLU A 639 9.78 15.25 11.67
C GLU A 639 9.45 14.55 13.02
N MET A 640 9.88 13.30 13.22
CA MET A 640 9.80 12.61 14.52
C MET A 640 10.62 13.32 15.61
N GLN A 641 11.81 13.80 15.27
CA GLN A 641 12.67 14.51 16.21
C GLN A 641 12.01 15.81 16.68
N ASP A 642 11.38 16.56 15.77
CA ASP A 642 10.54 17.72 16.09
C ASP A 642 9.34 17.31 16.97
N LEU A 643 8.57 16.31 16.54
CA LEU A 643 7.40 15.85 17.26
C LEU A 643 7.70 15.38 18.69
N LEU A 644 8.85 14.75 18.94
CA LEU A 644 9.13 14.11 20.24
C LEU A 644 10.12 14.88 21.11
N PHE A 645 11.06 15.62 20.51
CA PHE A 645 12.20 16.21 21.20
C PHE A 645 12.37 17.71 20.97
N HIS A 646 11.36 18.41 20.43
CA HIS A 646 11.46 19.85 20.23
C HIS A 646 11.80 20.57 21.56
N PRO A 647 12.82 21.47 21.58
CA PRO A 647 13.36 22.05 22.82
C PRO A 647 12.38 22.95 23.57
N ARG A 648 11.33 23.41 22.89
CA ARG A 648 10.26 24.23 23.46
C ARG A 648 8.98 24.09 22.66
N GLU A 649 7.98 23.38 23.15
CA GLU A 649 6.64 23.39 22.55
C GLU A 649 5.63 23.74 23.62
N LEU A 650 4.83 24.76 23.35
CA LEU A 650 3.69 25.17 24.14
C LEU A 650 2.41 24.70 23.44
N VAL A 651 1.43 24.33 24.24
CA VAL A 651 0.09 23.99 23.77
C VAL A 651 -0.91 24.94 24.42
N PHE A 652 -2.00 25.22 23.71
CA PHE A 652 -2.99 26.23 24.09
C PHE A 652 -4.39 25.62 24.12
N ASN A 653 -5.29 26.18 24.92
CA ASN A 653 -6.74 26.08 24.70
C ASN A 653 -7.28 27.37 24.07
N LEU A 654 -8.53 27.36 23.65
CA LEU A 654 -9.15 28.51 22.96
C LEU A 654 -9.39 29.69 23.90
N GLU A 655 -9.59 29.45 25.19
CA GLU A 655 -9.70 30.49 26.22
C GLU A 655 -8.40 31.29 26.38
N GLU A 656 -7.27 30.59 26.49
CA GLU A 656 -5.92 31.18 26.55
C GLU A 656 -5.64 32.03 25.31
N ILE A 657 -6.07 31.55 24.13
CA ILE A 657 -5.94 32.28 22.86
C ILE A 657 -6.80 33.55 22.88
N ASP A 658 -8.09 33.44 23.24
CA ASP A 658 -9.00 34.59 23.29
C ASP A 658 -8.52 35.66 24.28
N GLU A 659 -8.05 35.26 25.46
CA GLU A 659 -7.46 36.17 26.44
C GLU A 659 -6.19 36.85 25.92
N MET A 660 -5.31 36.10 25.24
CA MET A 660 -4.10 36.64 24.63
C MET A 660 -4.44 37.68 23.54
N LEU A 661 -5.43 37.41 22.69
CA LEU A 661 -5.88 38.35 21.66
C LEU A 661 -6.46 39.62 22.27
N ARG A 662 -7.38 39.50 23.25
CA ARG A 662 -8.01 40.65 23.92
C ARG A 662 -6.99 41.55 24.61
N ARG A 663 -5.99 40.97 25.30
CA ARG A 663 -4.91 41.75 25.96
C ARG A 663 -4.04 42.54 24.98
N ASN A 664 -4.08 42.20 23.69
CA ASN A 664 -3.31 42.84 22.63
C ASN A 664 -4.20 43.61 21.63
N ASN A 665 -5.42 43.98 22.03
CA ASN A 665 -6.39 44.70 21.20
C ASN A 665 -6.67 44.01 19.85
N LEU A 666 -6.72 42.68 19.86
CA LEU A 666 -7.09 41.85 18.72
C LEU A 666 -8.42 41.14 18.96
N ALA A 667 -9.19 40.95 17.89
CA ALA A 667 -10.37 40.10 17.87
C ALA A 667 -10.12 38.85 17.04
N PHE A 668 -10.60 37.70 17.53
CA PHE A 668 -10.74 36.47 16.75
C PHE A 668 -11.76 36.69 15.62
N ILE A 669 -11.45 36.20 14.42
CA ILE A 669 -12.28 36.38 13.23
C ILE A 669 -12.90 35.07 12.77
N GLU A 670 -12.07 34.10 12.37
CA GLU A 670 -12.52 32.75 12.05
C GLU A 670 -11.31 31.81 11.94
N PHE A 671 -11.56 30.50 12.00
CA PHE A 671 -10.56 29.51 11.62
C PHE A 671 -10.29 29.53 10.10
N ASP A 672 -9.13 29.06 9.67
CA ASP A 672 -8.72 28.96 8.26
C ASP A 672 -9.67 28.07 7.44
N ASN A 673 -9.78 28.32 6.12
CA ASN A 673 -10.67 27.57 5.24
C ASN A 673 -10.24 26.13 4.97
N LYS A 674 -9.03 25.71 5.37
CA LYS A 674 -8.71 24.27 5.50
C LYS A 674 -9.68 23.53 6.42
N TYR A 675 -10.40 24.26 7.29
CA TYR A 675 -11.45 23.75 8.16
C TYR A 675 -12.86 23.84 7.57
N GLN A 676 -13.06 24.06 6.26
CA GLN A 676 -14.40 24.24 5.69
C GLN A 676 -15.38 23.12 6.05
N LYS A 677 -14.97 21.84 5.93
CA LYS A 677 -15.81 20.69 6.33
C LYS A 677 -16.16 20.72 7.82
N VAL A 678 -15.23 21.17 8.67
CA VAL A 678 -15.47 21.34 10.11
C VAL A 678 -16.45 22.48 10.35
N LYS A 679 -16.27 23.62 9.68
CA LYS A 679 -17.18 24.78 9.73
C LYS A 679 -18.60 24.42 9.29
N ASP A 680 -18.77 23.55 8.31
CA ASP A 680 -20.09 23.08 7.86
C ASP A 680 -20.79 22.26 8.95
N VAL A 681 -20.05 21.41 9.68
CA VAL A 681 -20.58 20.67 10.84
C VAL A 681 -20.86 21.62 12.00
N TYR A 682 -19.97 22.58 12.27
CA TYR A 682 -20.15 23.61 13.29
C TYR A 682 -21.43 24.42 13.04
N ASN A 683 -21.66 24.89 11.82
CA ASN A 683 -22.86 25.67 11.45
C ASN A 683 -24.16 24.92 11.73
N LYS A 684 -24.17 23.59 11.57
CA LYS A 684 -25.33 22.76 11.90
C LYS A 684 -25.57 22.68 13.41
N ASN A 685 -24.50 22.65 14.22
CA ASN A 685 -24.60 22.60 15.68
C ASN A 685 -24.93 23.98 16.29
N TYR A 686 -24.46 25.08 15.69
CA TYR A 686 -24.58 26.44 16.22
C TYR A 686 -25.16 27.44 15.20
N PRO A 687 -26.39 27.24 14.70
CA PRO A 687 -26.96 28.05 13.60
C PRO A 687 -27.17 29.54 13.92
N LYS A 688 -27.08 29.92 15.20
CA LYS A 688 -27.18 31.32 15.65
C LYS A 688 -25.86 32.08 15.49
N ASP A 689 -24.70 31.40 15.49
CA ASP A 689 -23.39 32.03 15.29
C ASP A 689 -23.02 32.05 13.80
N LYS A 690 -23.74 32.87 13.02
CA LYS A 690 -23.58 32.94 11.56
C LYS A 690 -22.19 33.39 11.10
N LYS A 691 -21.46 34.11 11.95
CA LYS A 691 -20.11 34.62 11.67
C LYS A 691 -18.99 33.68 12.13
N LEU A 692 -19.32 32.58 12.81
CA LEU A 692 -18.35 31.61 13.32
C LEU A 692 -17.36 32.19 14.33
N ARG A 693 -17.74 33.27 15.04
CA ARG A 693 -16.84 34.06 15.90
C ARG A 693 -16.93 33.70 17.38
N SER A 694 -17.92 32.91 17.78
CA SER A 694 -18.12 32.57 19.19
C SER A 694 -17.05 31.58 19.65
N VAL A 695 -16.04 32.08 20.36
CA VAL A 695 -14.99 31.25 20.98
C VAL A 695 -15.62 30.20 21.90
N LYS A 696 -16.64 30.59 22.68
CA LYS A 696 -17.38 29.67 23.56
C LYS A 696 -17.96 28.46 22.80
N ASN A 697 -18.59 28.69 21.65
CA ASN A 697 -19.17 27.60 20.85
C ASN A 697 -18.07 26.71 20.26
N TRP A 698 -16.91 27.27 19.90
CA TRP A 698 -15.77 26.51 19.41
C TRP A 698 -15.12 25.64 20.49
N ILE A 699 -15.08 26.11 21.74
CA ILE A 699 -14.68 25.30 22.91
C ILE A 699 -15.61 24.11 23.06
N GLU A 700 -16.92 24.34 23.13
CA GLU A 700 -17.92 23.25 23.23
C GLU A 700 -17.84 22.29 22.03
N PHE A 701 -17.48 22.79 20.84
CA PHE A 701 -17.26 21.96 19.66
C PHE A 701 -16.01 21.09 19.79
N GLU A 702 -14.88 21.62 20.26
CA GLU A 702 -13.66 20.85 20.47
C GLU A 702 -13.86 19.77 21.55
N ASP A 703 -14.57 20.08 22.63
CA ASP A 703 -14.90 19.10 23.68
C ASP A 703 -15.63 17.88 23.11
N LYS A 704 -16.54 18.11 22.16
CA LYS A 704 -17.28 17.04 21.48
C LYS A 704 -16.44 16.33 20.41
N TYR A 705 -15.49 17.04 19.79
CA TYR A 705 -14.67 16.56 18.68
C TYR A 705 -13.17 16.87 18.95
N PRO A 706 -12.52 16.17 19.90
CA PRO A 706 -11.21 16.55 20.45
C PRO A 706 -10.05 16.49 19.44
N LEU A 707 -10.23 15.78 18.32
CA LEU A 707 -9.24 15.68 17.24
C LEU A 707 -9.44 16.73 16.12
N THR A 708 -10.39 17.66 16.28
CA THR A 708 -10.71 18.69 15.27
C THR A 708 -9.48 19.46 14.82
N PHE A 709 -8.61 19.81 15.78
CA PHE A 709 -7.43 20.63 15.56
C PHE A 709 -6.12 19.83 15.72
N LEU A 710 -6.12 18.55 15.30
CA LEU A 710 -4.94 17.67 15.35
C LEU A 710 -3.69 18.28 14.71
N GLY A 711 -3.86 19.04 13.62
CA GLY A 711 -2.80 19.83 13.03
C GLY A 711 -2.40 21.01 13.93
N MET A 712 -3.27 22.02 14.01
CA MET A 712 -3.10 23.22 14.84
C MET A 712 -4.38 24.08 14.78
N TYR A 713 -4.64 24.91 15.77
CA TYR A 713 -5.51 26.08 15.59
C TYR A 713 -4.88 27.00 14.56
N GLN A 714 -5.45 27.07 13.36
CA GLN A 714 -5.08 28.04 12.34
C GLN A 714 -6.23 29.02 12.19
N PHE A 715 -6.03 30.27 12.56
CA PHE A 715 -7.11 31.25 12.65
C PHE A 715 -6.67 32.66 12.31
N PHE A 716 -7.64 33.46 11.90
CA PHE A 716 -7.46 34.87 11.62
C PHE A 716 -7.81 35.73 12.84
N ALA A 717 -7.01 36.78 13.04
CA ALA A 717 -7.25 37.84 14.01
C ALA A 717 -6.97 39.20 13.37
N LYS A 718 -7.61 40.26 13.89
CA LYS A 718 -7.39 41.64 13.45
C LYS A 718 -7.47 42.61 14.61
N ARG A 719 -6.97 43.83 14.42
CA ARG A 719 -7.09 44.92 15.40
C ARG A 719 -8.56 45.28 15.64
N VAL A 720 -8.86 45.63 16.88
CA VAL A 720 -10.13 46.25 17.26
C VAL A 720 -9.87 47.72 17.53
N ASP A 721 -10.67 48.59 16.95
CA ASP A 721 -10.65 50.01 17.30
C ASP A 721 -11.05 50.15 18.79
N GLU A 722 -10.30 50.96 19.55
CA GLU A 722 -10.59 51.24 20.98
C GLU A 722 -11.94 51.92 21.19
#